data_AF-A0A178CF35-F1
#
_entry.id   AF-A0A178CF35-F1
#
_cell.length_a   1.000
_cell.length_b   1.000
_cell.length_c   1.000
_cell.angle_alpha   90.00
_cell.angle_beta   90.00
_cell.angle_gamma   90.00
#
_symmetry.space_group_name_H-M   'P 1'
#
loop_
_entity.id
_entity.type
_entity.pdbx_description
1 polymer ?
#
loop_
_entity_poly.entity_id
_entity_poly.type
_entity_poly.pdbx_seq_one_letter_code
_entity_poly.pdbx_strand_id
1 'polypeptide(L)'
;MVSPDLAAALQSIANSPAASRNRKYTDLLARLTSEHSTSPEQYAADLNAYFDSLLSSSLGIISIRPLVAGLIDRLATAPSEVKIKVGSHVTEALQPQLASYEEQDARVREILADGYEAEEEYTAAAKALQGVHLETTQRQVSERAKVEIWIRIVRYYLEDDDTVAAETALNKIKNSAAAAHVLKDAPDLRLHYQLSQARILDSRRDFLNASAEYLNVSFNTMIADEEKRRALSAAIKTAILAPAGPQRSRTLAKLYKDERSPETEEYGILENMFLDRLLSATEVEAFAATLSPHQLAKTADGSTVLSRAVVEHNLLATSRLYINITTAALAQLLGLKDGKEETAAEKAEDYAAKMMEQGRLRGEIDQIAGIIHFESVPGVALRGPLRDLREWDQGVQGLVEDVERCAAGISENFPDLAAERMSDSIARMFVASLLSPWALLLLPVLYYILPYLRNWALLKVPGPLPAALSNLWLMYQCRRGRRYQTVDDLHKKYGKVVRIQPNHVSIADDSAINTIYGHGNGFLKSEYYDAFVSIRRGLFNTRDRAEHTRKRKVVSHTFSAKSIGQFEQYIHANLELFVQKWRNLSNNKKNPQTGYASIDSLHWFNYLAFDIIGDLAFGQPFGMLEKEKDIAEIRKSLDAPPTTAPAIEVLNRRGEVSGTLGCLPQLKPYAKYLPDPFFSQGVEAVENLAGIAIARVKQRLDNPNTDRVDLLARLMEGKDANGEKLGREELTAEALTQLIAGSDTTSNTACAILYYVVRTPGVLEKLQKELDANIGPGVPQYEQVRDLEYVQWVINETMRIHSTSSLGLPRLTPLPTPDHPNPKPVEILGYTFPPGTALSVPSYTIHHSKEIWGPDADEFVPERWSEKRLTPRQKEAFIPFSVGPRACVGRNVAEMELKCMVASVFRNFEFRDEHEGPLQTREGFLRKPLGFNVGIRVRANA
;
A
#
# COMPACT_ATOMS: atom_id res chain seq x y z
N MET A 1 18.08 22.66 -57.35
CA MET A 1 17.81 21.88 -58.59
C MET A 1 18.83 20.77 -58.63
N VAL A 2 18.44 19.55 -59.00
CA VAL A 2 19.35 18.39 -59.06
C VAL A 2 20.43 18.65 -60.11
N SER A 3 21.67 18.24 -59.85
CA SER A 3 22.75 18.35 -60.84
C SER A 3 22.35 17.64 -62.15
N PRO A 4 22.55 18.25 -63.34
CA PRO A 4 22.21 17.64 -64.63
C PRO A 4 22.90 16.28 -64.82
N ASP A 5 24.12 16.16 -64.31
CA ASP A 5 24.93 14.95 -64.39
C ASP A 5 24.36 13.82 -63.52
N LEU A 6 23.81 14.17 -62.34
CA LEU A 6 23.14 13.22 -61.47
C LEU A 6 21.80 12.76 -62.06
N ALA A 7 21.01 13.67 -62.64
CA ALA A 7 19.76 13.33 -63.30
C ALA A 7 19.98 12.33 -64.46
N ALA A 8 21.02 12.55 -65.28
CA ALA A 8 21.41 11.64 -66.35
C ALA A 8 21.90 10.28 -65.81
N ALA A 9 22.66 10.27 -64.71
CA ALA A 9 23.14 9.04 -64.07
C ALA A 9 21.98 8.21 -63.49
N LEU A 10 21.01 8.83 -62.80
CA LEU A 10 19.83 8.16 -62.25
C LEU A 10 18.94 7.58 -63.36
N GLN A 11 18.75 8.30 -64.47
CA GLN A 11 18.00 7.81 -65.63
C GLN A 11 18.70 6.62 -66.33
N SER A 12 20.03 6.62 -66.39
CA SER A 12 20.83 5.49 -66.88
C SER A 12 20.68 4.24 -66.00
N ILE A 13 20.58 4.41 -64.67
CA ILE A 13 20.35 3.32 -63.73
C ILE A 13 18.95 2.74 -63.90
N ALA A 14 17.93 3.57 -64.07
CA ALA A 14 16.54 3.14 -64.30
C ALA A 14 16.41 2.24 -65.55
N ASN A 15 17.15 2.56 -66.62
CA ASN A 15 17.16 1.82 -67.89
C ASN A 15 18.03 0.54 -67.88
N SER A 16 18.78 0.29 -66.80
CA SER A 16 19.70 -0.85 -66.71
C SER A 16 19.01 -2.15 -66.25
N PRO A 17 19.53 -3.35 -66.56
CA PRO A 17 18.97 -4.61 -66.06
C PRO A 17 18.99 -4.72 -64.53
N ALA A 18 17.94 -5.30 -63.92
CA ALA A 18 17.75 -5.37 -62.47
C ALA A 18 18.95 -5.93 -61.69
N ALA A 19 19.65 -6.93 -62.25
CA ALA A 19 20.84 -7.53 -61.65
C ALA A 19 22.04 -6.57 -61.52
N SER A 20 22.09 -5.50 -62.31
CA SER A 20 23.18 -4.52 -62.32
C SER A 20 22.88 -3.24 -61.53
N ARG A 21 21.61 -3.00 -61.17
CA ARG A 21 21.16 -1.74 -60.56
C ARG A 21 21.74 -1.51 -59.16
N ASN A 22 21.81 -2.54 -58.32
CA ASN A 22 22.38 -2.42 -56.97
C ASN A 22 23.82 -1.88 -56.99
N ARG A 23 24.68 -2.47 -57.83
CA ARG A 23 26.08 -2.05 -57.97
C ARG A 23 26.19 -0.62 -58.49
N LYS A 24 25.35 -0.24 -59.46
CA LYS A 24 25.35 1.13 -60.00
C LYS A 24 24.87 2.18 -58.99
N TYR A 25 23.89 1.86 -58.14
CA TYR A 25 23.47 2.74 -57.04
C TYR A 25 24.57 2.89 -55.98
N THR A 26 25.32 1.82 -55.67
CA THR A 26 26.48 1.89 -54.76
C THR A 26 27.60 2.75 -55.34
N ASP A 27 27.95 2.54 -56.61
CA ASP A 27 28.98 3.31 -57.30
C ASP A 27 28.60 4.80 -57.42
N LEU A 28 27.32 5.11 -57.63
CA LEU A 28 26.81 6.48 -57.70
C LEU A 28 26.90 7.19 -56.34
N LEU A 29 26.51 6.51 -55.26
CA LEU A 29 26.64 7.07 -53.90
C LEU A 29 28.11 7.36 -53.56
N ALA A 30 29.02 6.47 -53.94
CA ALA A 30 30.46 6.67 -53.73
C ALA A 30 30.98 7.92 -54.48
N ARG A 31 30.52 8.16 -55.72
CA ARG A 31 30.89 9.35 -56.51
C ARG A 31 30.37 10.64 -55.90
N LEU A 32 29.10 10.66 -55.50
CA LEU A 32 28.47 11.80 -54.82
C LEU A 32 29.20 12.17 -53.51
N THR A 33 29.85 11.19 -52.87
CA THR A 33 30.62 11.42 -51.64
C THR A 33 32.06 11.89 -51.92
N SER A 34 32.66 11.51 -53.06
CA SER A 34 34.06 11.86 -53.39
C SER A 34 34.23 13.27 -53.96
N GLU A 35 33.18 13.84 -54.58
CA GLU A 35 33.22 15.18 -55.17
C GLU A 35 32.85 16.24 -54.11
N HIS A 36 33.79 16.58 -53.22
CA HIS A 36 33.63 17.61 -52.17
C HIS A 36 33.58 19.07 -52.68
N SER A 37 33.11 19.32 -53.91
CA SER A 37 33.21 20.64 -54.58
C SER A 37 31.88 21.37 -54.79
N THR A 38 30.77 20.88 -54.21
CA THR A 38 29.43 21.49 -54.34
C THR A 38 28.98 22.15 -53.03
N SER A 39 28.13 23.19 -53.12
CA SER A 39 27.58 23.88 -51.94
C SER A 39 26.73 22.92 -51.08
N PRO A 40 26.65 23.12 -49.75
CA PRO A 40 25.84 22.27 -48.85
C PRO A 40 24.38 22.08 -49.32
N GLU A 41 23.80 23.11 -49.93
CA GLU A 41 22.45 23.04 -50.50
C GLU A 41 22.35 22.12 -51.72
N GLN A 42 23.34 22.19 -52.61
CA GLN A 42 23.39 21.35 -53.79
C GLN A 42 23.65 19.89 -53.40
N TYR A 43 24.55 19.68 -52.44
CA TYR A 43 24.84 18.36 -51.89
C TYR A 43 23.61 17.73 -51.23
N ALA A 44 22.85 18.49 -50.43
CA ALA A 44 21.59 18.02 -49.85
C ALA A 44 20.54 17.68 -50.93
N ALA A 45 20.41 18.52 -51.96
CA ALA A 45 19.47 18.28 -53.06
C ALA A 45 19.82 17.03 -53.87
N ASP A 46 21.12 16.77 -54.09
CA ASP A 46 21.61 15.61 -54.82
C ASP A 46 21.43 14.30 -54.02
N LEU A 47 21.62 14.33 -52.69
CA LEU A 47 21.34 13.18 -51.82
C LEU A 47 19.83 12.86 -51.72
N ASN A 48 18.98 13.88 -51.66
CA ASN A 48 17.52 13.68 -51.68
C ASN A 48 17.05 13.07 -53.00
N ALA A 49 17.57 13.57 -54.14
CA ALA A 49 17.25 13.03 -55.46
C ALA A 49 17.73 11.57 -55.63
N TYR A 50 18.89 11.23 -55.07
CA TYR A 50 19.38 9.85 -55.01
C TYR A 50 18.41 8.96 -54.23
N PHE A 51 17.98 9.42 -53.04
CA PHE A 51 17.08 8.67 -52.17
C PHE A 51 15.68 8.47 -52.78
N ASP A 52 15.10 9.52 -53.39
CA ASP A 52 13.80 9.44 -54.05
C ASP A 52 13.83 8.47 -55.25
N SER A 53 14.94 8.47 -56.02
CA SER A 53 15.13 7.49 -57.09
C SER A 53 15.26 6.07 -56.57
N LEU A 54 15.87 5.88 -55.40
CA LEU A 54 16.03 4.59 -54.75
C LEU A 54 14.67 4.01 -54.31
N LEU A 55 13.83 4.83 -53.66
CA LEU A 55 12.50 4.42 -53.20
C LEU A 55 11.50 4.20 -54.34
N SER A 56 11.61 4.96 -55.43
CA SER A 56 10.76 4.79 -56.63
C SER A 56 11.25 3.68 -57.57
N SER A 57 12.40 3.05 -57.28
CA SER A 57 12.94 1.97 -58.09
C SER A 57 12.14 0.68 -57.94
N SER A 58 12.08 -0.15 -59.00
CA SER A 58 11.43 -1.46 -58.96
C SER A 58 12.25 -2.53 -58.21
N LEU A 59 13.12 -2.13 -57.28
CA LEU A 59 13.98 -3.02 -56.49
C LEU A 59 13.21 -3.57 -55.28
N GLY A 60 13.46 -4.83 -54.94
CA GLY A 60 12.90 -5.42 -53.72
C GLY A 60 13.51 -4.83 -52.45
N ILE A 61 12.77 -4.87 -51.34
CA ILE A 61 13.17 -4.34 -50.02
C ILE A 61 14.56 -4.85 -49.56
N ILE A 62 14.89 -6.11 -49.87
CA ILE A 62 16.19 -6.75 -49.53
C ILE A 62 17.37 -6.02 -50.18
N SER A 63 17.17 -5.43 -51.37
CA SER A 63 18.19 -4.67 -52.09
C SER A 63 18.24 -3.20 -51.68
N ILE A 64 17.10 -2.63 -51.29
CA ILE A 64 16.98 -1.21 -50.92
C ILE A 64 17.59 -0.94 -49.54
N ARG A 65 17.32 -1.79 -48.54
CA ARG A 65 17.78 -1.56 -47.15
C ARG A 65 19.31 -1.34 -47.01
N PRO A 66 20.19 -2.13 -47.66
CA PRO A 66 21.63 -1.89 -47.59
C PRO A 66 22.08 -0.59 -48.28
N LEU A 67 21.38 -0.17 -49.34
CA LEU A 67 21.69 1.09 -50.05
C LEU A 67 21.27 2.31 -49.23
N VAL A 68 20.10 2.25 -48.56
CA VAL A 68 19.69 3.27 -47.59
C VAL A 68 20.66 3.32 -46.41
N ALA A 69 21.08 2.17 -45.88
CA ALA A 69 22.08 2.13 -44.80
C ALA A 69 23.40 2.78 -45.21
N GLY A 70 23.87 2.54 -46.44
CA GLY A 70 25.06 3.20 -46.98
C GLY A 70 24.90 4.72 -47.10
N LEU A 71 23.71 5.23 -47.45
CA LEU A 71 23.42 6.67 -47.47
C LEU A 71 23.45 7.25 -46.04
N ILE A 72 22.86 6.56 -45.07
CA ILE A 72 22.84 6.96 -43.65
C ILE A 72 24.26 7.07 -43.09
N ASP A 73 25.13 6.10 -43.40
CA ASP A 73 26.54 6.13 -42.97
C ASP A 73 27.27 7.37 -43.48
N ARG A 74 26.95 7.84 -44.70
CA ARG A 74 27.51 9.08 -45.26
C ARG A 74 26.90 10.32 -44.62
N LEU A 75 25.60 10.30 -44.36
CA LEU A 75 24.88 11.39 -43.71
C LEU A 75 25.42 11.66 -42.30
N ALA A 76 25.83 10.63 -41.55
CA ALA A 76 26.42 10.77 -40.22
C ALA A 76 27.67 11.66 -40.21
N THR A 77 28.44 11.66 -41.29
CA THR A 77 29.67 12.47 -41.46
C THR A 77 29.46 13.81 -42.18
N ALA A 78 28.24 14.12 -42.61
CA ALA A 78 27.94 15.36 -43.34
C ALA A 78 27.86 16.60 -42.42
N PRO A 79 27.96 17.83 -42.96
CA PRO A 79 27.70 19.06 -42.21
C PRO A 79 26.28 19.09 -41.61
N SER A 80 26.10 19.85 -40.51
CA SER A 80 24.83 20.00 -39.76
C SER A 80 23.65 20.42 -40.65
N GLU A 81 23.82 21.42 -41.51
CA GLU A 81 22.80 21.87 -42.46
C GLU A 81 22.31 20.76 -43.41
N VAL A 82 23.24 19.88 -43.82
CA VAL A 82 22.95 18.75 -44.72
C VAL A 82 22.23 17.63 -43.95
N LYS A 83 22.68 17.35 -42.71
CA LYS A 83 22.00 16.41 -41.81
C LYS A 83 20.54 16.77 -41.60
N ILE A 84 20.26 18.06 -41.38
CA ILE A 84 18.89 18.56 -41.17
C ILE A 84 18.04 18.44 -42.43
N LYS A 85 18.52 18.98 -43.56
CA LYS A 85 17.76 19.00 -44.83
C LYS A 85 17.50 17.59 -45.39
N VAL A 86 18.51 16.72 -45.39
CA VAL A 86 18.38 15.35 -45.91
C VAL A 86 17.69 14.44 -44.90
N GLY A 87 18.00 14.56 -43.60
CA GLY A 87 17.37 13.76 -42.56
C GLY A 87 15.86 13.99 -42.48
N SER A 88 15.41 15.24 -42.54
CA SER A 88 13.98 15.57 -42.54
C SER A 88 13.26 14.94 -43.74
N HIS A 89 13.80 15.14 -44.95
CA HIS A 89 13.24 14.57 -46.20
C HIS A 89 13.17 13.03 -46.16
N VAL A 90 14.23 12.37 -45.68
CA VAL A 90 14.28 10.91 -45.56
C VAL A 90 13.24 10.40 -44.55
N THR A 91 13.11 11.02 -43.39
CA THR A 91 12.10 10.60 -42.39
C THR A 91 10.66 10.76 -42.89
N GLU A 92 10.35 11.86 -43.60
CA GLU A 92 9.04 12.09 -44.18
C GLU A 92 8.71 11.05 -45.28
N ALA A 93 9.67 10.76 -46.16
CA ALA A 93 9.48 9.82 -47.25
C ALA A 93 9.42 8.34 -46.79
N LEU A 94 10.06 7.98 -45.66
CA LEU A 94 9.95 6.64 -45.08
C LEU A 94 8.66 6.42 -44.27
N GLN A 95 8.00 7.49 -43.82
CA GLN A 95 6.81 7.42 -42.95
C GLN A 95 5.69 6.48 -43.47
N PRO A 96 5.33 6.47 -44.78
CA PRO A 96 4.29 5.56 -45.30
C PRO A 96 4.68 4.08 -45.26
N GLN A 97 5.97 3.76 -45.17
CA GLN A 97 6.51 2.40 -45.19
C GLN A 97 7.35 2.09 -43.95
N LEU A 98 7.06 2.76 -42.81
CA LEU A 98 7.88 2.71 -41.60
C LEU A 98 8.14 1.28 -41.10
N ALA A 99 7.14 0.40 -41.14
CA ALA A 99 7.27 -1.00 -40.75
C ALA A 99 8.27 -1.81 -41.62
N SER A 100 8.69 -1.28 -42.77
CA SER A 100 9.71 -1.90 -43.64
C SER A 100 11.09 -1.29 -43.46
N TYR A 101 11.20 -0.10 -42.85
CA TYR A 101 12.45 0.69 -42.75
C TYR A 101 12.72 1.23 -41.35
N GLU A 102 12.18 0.58 -40.32
CA GLU A 102 12.19 1.06 -38.94
C GLU A 102 13.62 1.30 -38.40
N GLU A 103 14.57 0.42 -38.73
CA GLU A 103 15.98 0.58 -38.34
C GLU A 103 16.64 1.78 -39.02
N GLN A 104 16.33 2.02 -40.29
CA GLN A 104 16.85 3.13 -41.08
C GLN A 104 16.27 4.46 -40.59
N ASP A 105 14.96 4.53 -40.34
CA ASP A 105 14.29 5.72 -39.79
C ASP A 105 14.87 6.11 -38.42
N ALA A 106 15.05 5.14 -37.51
CA ALA A 106 15.63 5.40 -36.20
C ALA A 106 17.05 6.01 -36.29
N ARG A 107 17.93 5.43 -37.12
CA ARG A 107 19.30 5.93 -37.31
C ARG A 107 19.32 7.34 -37.91
N VAL A 108 18.41 7.64 -38.84
CA VAL A 108 18.30 8.98 -39.44
C VAL A 108 17.82 10.00 -38.40
N ARG A 109 16.86 9.65 -37.55
CA ARG A 109 16.37 10.53 -36.48
C ARG A 109 17.43 10.85 -35.43
N GLU A 110 18.30 9.89 -35.11
CA GLU A 110 19.46 10.12 -34.22
C GLU A 110 20.45 11.12 -34.87
N ILE A 111 20.78 10.95 -36.16
CA ILE A 111 21.65 11.89 -36.90
C ILE A 111 21.01 13.27 -37.07
N LEU A 112 19.69 13.31 -37.26
CA LEU A 112 18.91 14.55 -37.36
C LEU A 112 18.96 15.32 -36.04
N ALA A 113 18.85 14.62 -34.91
CA ALA A 113 19.02 15.23 -33.59
C ALA A 113 20.44 15.76 -33.37
N ASP A 114 21.47 15.05 -33.80
CA ASP A 114 22.86 15.55 -33.76
C ASP A 114 23.05 16.81 -34.62
N GLY A 115 22.35 16.89 -35.76
CA GLY A 115 22.35 18.06 -36.63
C GLY A 115 21.71 19.27 -35.96
N TYR A 116 20.53 19.09 -35.35
CA TYR A 116 19.86 20.15 -34.60
C TYR A 116 20.62 20.59 -33.33
N GLU A 117 21.26 19.66 -32.62
CA GLU A 117 22.11 19.99 -31.47
C GLU A 117 23.30 20.87 -31.86
N ALA A 118 23.92 20.61 -33.02
CA ALA A 118 25.05 21.40 -33.51
C ALA A 118 24.66 22.84 -33.91
N GLU A 119 23.40 23.07 -34.29
CA GLU A 119 22.84 24.40 -34.60
C GLU A 119 22.15 25.05 -33.38
N GLU A 120 22.30 24.47 -32.17
CA GLU A 120 21.66 24.93 -30.93
C GLU A 120 20.11 24.94 -30.98
N GLU A 121 19.50 24.15 -31.88
CA GLU A 121 18.04 23.97 -31.98
C GLU A 121 17.55 22.81 -31.10
N TYR A 122 17.66 22.95 -29.77
CA TYR A 122 17.43 21.85 -28.82
C TYR A 122 16.00 21.28 -28.84
N THR A 123 14.97 22.12 -28.93
CA THR A 123 13.58 21.65 -29.05
C THR A 123 13.35 20.80 -30.31
N ALA A 124 13.99 21.14 -31.43
CA ALA A 124 13.90 20.36 -32.67
C ALA A 124 14.64 19.01 -32.53
N ALA A 125 15.81 19.02 -31.91
CA ALA A 125 16.57 17.80 -31.58
C ALA A 125 15.76 16.83 -30.70
N ALA A 126 15.09 17.36 -29.66
CA ALA A 126 14.23 16.56 -28.78
C ALA A 126 13.07 15.90 -29.53
N LYS A 127 12.40 16.64 -30.44
CA LYS A 127 11.31 16.12 -31.27
C LYS A 127 11.78 15.05 -32.25
N ALA A 128 12.98 15.21 -32.83
CA ALA A 128 13.57 14.21 -33.72
C ALA A 128 13.76 12.87 -32.98
N LEU A 129 14.33 12.90 -31.76
CA LEU A 129 14.52 11.71 -30.92
C LEU A 129 13.21 11.08 -30.42
N GLN A 130 12.19 11.89 -30.10
CA GLN A 130 10.87 11.36 -29.69
C GLN A 130 10.17 10.57 -30.80
N GLY A 131 10.50 10.82 -32.07
CA GLY A 131 9.99 10.06 -33.21
C GLY A 131 10.59 8.65 -33.34
N VAL A 132 11.67 8.34 -32.61
CA VAL A 132 12.28 7.00 -32.60
C VAL A 132 11.34 6.04 -31.87
N HIS A 133 10.94 4.97 -32.56
CA HIS A 133 10.10 3.93 -31.96
C HIS A 133 10.95 3.03 -31.06
N LEU A 134 10.90 3.27 -29.74
CA LEU A 134 11.71 2.55 -28.75
C LEU A 134 11.09 1.23 -28.28
N GLU A 135 9.79 1.01 -28.47
CA GLU A 135 9.04 -0.16 -27.99
C GLU A 135 8.42 -0.95 -29.15
N THR A 136 9.26 -1.52 -30.03
CA THR A 136 8.80 -2.30 -31.19
C THR A 136 9.20 -3.77 -31.11
N THR A 137 8.45 -4.62 -31.80
CA THR A 137 8.77 -6.05 -31.95
C THR A 137 9.79 -6.33 -33.04
N GLN A 138 10.07 -5.35 -33.92
CA GLN A 138 10.94 -5.53 -35.08
C GLN A 138 12.39 -5.07 -34.83
N ARG A 139 12.61 -4.09 -33.95
CA ARG A 139 13.95 -3.61 -33.54
C ARG A 139 14.17 -3.88 -32.05
N GLN A 140 15.16 -4.70 -31.71
CA GLN A 140 15.58 -4.88 -30.31
C GLN A 140 16.54 -3.76 -29.89
N VAL A 141 16.04 -2.79 -29.13
CA VAL A 141 16.85 -1.72 -28.52
C VAL A 141 17.17 -2.11 -27.08
N SER A 142 18.43 -1.98 -26.66
CA SER A 142 18.81 -2.26 -25.27
C SER A 142 18.16 -1.26 -24.31
N GLU A 143 17.79 -1.72 -23.11
CA GLU A 143 17.19 -0.85 -22.08
C GLU A 143 18.12 0.32 -21.71
N ARG A 144 19.44 0.12 -21.77
CA ARG A 144 20.42 1.20 -21.58
C ARG A 144 20.28 2.30 -22.64
N ALA A 145 20.22 1.92 -23.92
CA ALA A 145 20.10 2.87 -25.02
C ALA A 145 18.76 3.64 -24.97
N LYS A 146 17.67 2.99 -24.54
CA LYS A 146 16.39 3.68 -24.32
C LYS A 146 16.51 4.78 -23.27
N VAL A 147 17.14 4.49 -22.12
CA VAL A 147 17.35 5.46 -21.05
C VAL A 147 18.24 6.61 -21.50
N GLU A 148 19.30 6.32 -22.25
CA GLU A 148 20.21 7.33 -22.79
C GLU A 148 19.49 8.32 -23.72
N ILE A 149 18.66 7.82 -24.64
CA ILE A 149 17.84 8.66 -25.53
C ILE A 149 16.87 9.53 -24.72
N TRP A 150 16.18 8.96 -23.73
CA TRP A 150 15.26 9.75 -22.89
C TRP A 150 15.97 10.81 -22.06
N ILE A 151 17.15 10.52 -21.50
CA ILE A 151 17.96 11.51 -20.77
C ILE A 151 18.38 12.63 -21.72
N ARG A 152 18.78 12.31 -22.95
CA ARG A 152 19.16 13.29 -23.97
C ARG A 152 17.99 14.22 -24.33
N ILE A 153 16.79 13.66 -24.52
CA ILE A 153 15.55 14.44 -24.73
C ILE A 153 15.27 15.40 -23.55
N VAL A 154 15.38 14.90 -22.31
CA VAL A 154 15.17 15.74 -21.12
C VAL A 154 16.16 16.89 -21.08
N ARG A 155 17.44 16.63 -21.36
CA ARG A 155 18.48 17.67 -21.39
C ARG A 155 18.18 18.74 -22.42
N TYR A 156 17.82 18.38 -23.64
CA TYR A 156 17.49 19.35 -24.69
C TYR A 156 16.34 20.29 -24.29
N TYR A 157 15.26 19.75 -23.72
CA TYR A 157 14.18 20.60 -23.22
C TYR A 157 14.60 21.51 -22.07
N LEU A 158 15.57 21.07 -21.25
CA LEU A 158 16.10 21.91 -20.17
C LEU A 158 17.04 23.03 -20.64
N GLU A 159 17.70 22.87 -21.79
CA GLU A 159 18.52 23.96 -22.37
C GLU A 159 17.65 25.08 -22.96
N ASP A 160 16.46 24.76 -23.47
CA ASP A 160 15.46 25.73 -23.94
C ASP A 160 14.49 26.22 -22.82
N ASP A 161 14.79 25.92 -21.54
CA ASP A 161 13.94 26.20 -20.38
C ASP A 161 12.49 25.62 -20.44
N ASP A 162 12.19 24.69 -21.36
CA ASP A 162 10.91 23.97 -21.46
C ASP A 162 10.82 22.84 -20.42
N THR A 163 10.67 23.24 -19.17
CA THR A 163 10.62 22.31 -18.04
C THR A 163 9.39 21.39 -18.03
N VAL A 164 8.32 21.75 -18.74
CA VAL A 164 7.08 20.93 -18.81
C VAL A 164 7.29 19.75 -19.75
N ALA A 165 7.88 19.99 -20.92
CA ALA A 165 8.25 18.91 -21.84
C ALA A 165 9.35 18.02 -21.24
N ALA A 166 10.34 18.63 -20.56
CA ALA A 166 11.39 17.91 -19.84
C ALA A 166 10.81 16.96 -18.77
N GLU A 167 9.85 17.42 -17.96
CA GLU A 167 9.21 16.58 -16.94
C GLU A 167 8.42 15.41 -17.55
N THR A 168 7.73 15.68 -18.66
CA THR A 168 6.97 14.65 -19.38
C THR A 168 7.89 13.54 -19.88
N ALA A 169 9.06 13.89 -20.44
CA ALA A 169 10.08 12.95 -20.86
C ALA A 169 10.73 12.23 -19.67
N LEU A 170 11.07 12.94 -18.58
CA LEU A 170 11.67 12.35 -17.39
C LEU A 170 10.74 11.32 -16.74
N ASN A 171 9.42 11.56 -16.76
CA ASN A 171 8.42 10.62 -16.25
C ASN A 171 8.39 9.29 -17.02
N LYS A 172 8.83 9.25 -18.29
CA LYS A 172 8.98 7.99 -19.04
C LYS A 172 10.08 7.10 -18.45
N ILE A 173 11.16 7.73 -17.96
CA ILE A 173 12.24 7.04 -17.23
C ILE A 173 11.76 6.66 -15.83
N LYS A 174 11.19 7.60 -15.08
CA LYS A 174 10.75 7.42 -13.69
C LYS A 174 9.72 6.29 -13.53
N ASN A 175 8.82 6.13 -14.50
CA ASN A 175 7.77 5.11 -14.47
C ASN A 175 8.19 3.76 -15.08
N SER A 176 9.42 3.65 -15.60
CA SER A 176 9.93 2.41 -16.20
C SER A 176 10.77 1.61 -15.20
N ALA A 177 10.32 0.39 -14.88
CA ALA A 177 11.06 -0.52 -14.00
C ALA A 177 12.41 -0.95 -14.61
N ALA A 178 12.47 -1.11 -15.94
CA ALA A 178 13.71 -1.43 -16.63
C ALA A 178 14.71 -0.26 -16.56
N ALA A 179 14.23 0.98 -16.69
CA ALA A 179 15.06 2.17 -16.51
C ALA A 179 15.62 2.29 -15.09
N ALA A 180 14.85 1.93 -14.06
CA ALA A 180 15.33 1.93 -12.67
C ALA A 180 16.51 0.95 -12.45
N HIS A 181 16.49 -0.22 -13.10
CA HIS A 181 17.62 -1.15 -13.08
C HIS A 181 18.84 -0.56 -13.81
N VAL A 182 18.64 0.02 -15.01
CA VAL A 182 19.72 0.67 -15.77
C VAL A 182 20.37 1.79 -14.97
N LEU A 183 19.59 2.67 -14.33
CA LEU A 183 20.12 3.76 -13.49
C LEU A 183 20.84 3.26 -12.24
N LYS A 184 20.60 2.02 -11.79
CA LYS A 184 21.37 1.40 -10.71
C LYS A 184 22.74 0.94 -11.19
N ASP A 185 22.79 0.39 -12.40
CA ASP A 185 23.99 -0.25 -12.96
C ASP A 185 24.88 0.76 -13.75
N ALA A 186 24.34 1.89 -14.18
CA ALA A 186 25.03 2.95 -14.94
C ALA A 186 25.09 4.27 -14.14
N PRO A 187 26.19 4.52 -13.37
CA PRO A 187 26.31 5.69 -12.50
C PRO A 187 26.38 7.03 -13.26
N ASP A 188 26.87 7.00 -14.51
CA ASP A 188 26.89 8.13 -15.46
C ASP A 188 25.47 8.59 -15.82
N LEU A 189 24.60 7.66 -16.21
CA LEU A 189 23.21 7.97 -16.56
C LEU A 189 22.40 8.39 -15.32
N ARG A 190 22.68 7.77 -14.17
CA ARG A 190 22.06 8.14 -12.89
C ARG A 190 22.33 9.59 -12.51
N LEU A 191 23.56 10.04 -12.69
CA LEU A 191 23.95 11.43 -12.42
C LEU A 191 23.16 12.40 -13.29
N HIS A 192 23.10 12.17 -14.62
CA HIS A 192 22.34 13.02 -15.53
C HIS A 192 20.84 13.04 -15.21
N TYR A 193 20.28 11.90 -14.82
CA TYR A 193 18.89 11.79 -14.36
C TYR A 193 18.65 12.62 -13.10
N GLN A 194 19.50 12.48 -12.07
CA GLN A 194 19.36 13.22 -10.80
C GLN A 194 19.51 14.72 -10.99
N LEU A 195 20.48 15.16 -11.81
CA LEU A 195 20.69 16.57 -12.12
C LEU A 195 19.49 17.16 -12.88
N SER A 196 18.95 16.43 -13.86
CA SER A 196 17.77 16.84 -14.61
C SER A 196 16.54 16.94 -13.71
N GLN A 197 16.36 15.96 -12.81
CA GLN A 197 15.29 15.99 -11.82
C GLN A 197 15.41 17.20 -10.87
N ALA A 198 16.61 17.52 -10.40
CA ALA A 198 16.86 18.67 -9.54
C ALA A 198 16.52 19.99 -10.25
N ARG A 199 16.97 20.18 -11.51
CA ARG A 199 16.66 21.37 -12.34
C ARG A 199 15.15 21.56 -12.56
N ILE A 200 14.42 20.47 -12.84
CA ILE A 200 12.96 20.52 -13.04
C ILE A 200 12.25 20.94 -11.75
N LEU A 201 12.63 20.36 -10.60
CA LEU A 201 12.03 20.68 -9.30
C LEU A 201 12.30 22.14 -8.90
N ASP A 202 13.52 22.64 -9.15
CA ASP A 202 13.93 24.02 -8.90
C ASP A 202 13.07 25.02 -9.70
N SER A 203 12.94 24.79 -11.02
CA SER A 203 12.07 25.58 -11.90
C SER A 203 10.60 25.57 -11.47
N ARG A 204 10.09 24.40 -11.03
CA ARG A 204 8.74 24.25 -10.50
C ARG A 204 8.51 24.91 -9.15
N ARG A 205 9.56 25.51 -8.55
CA ARG A 205 9.55 26.12 -7.21
C ARG A 205 9.29 25.11 -6.09
N ASP A 206 9.56 23.83 -6.35
CA ASP A 206 9.56 22.77 -5.33
C ASP A 206 10.95 22.69 -4.68
N PHE A 207 11.32 23.78 -4.03
CA PHE A 207 12.70 24.03 -3.63
C PHE A 207 13.25 23.04 -2.59
N LEU A 208 12.40 22.51 -1.70
CA LEU A 208 12.85 21.55 -0.70
C LEU A 208 13.25 20.21 -1.31
N ASN A 209 12.46 19.72 -2.28
CA ASN A 209 12.79 18.50 -3.01
C ASN A 209 13.97 18.72 -3.96
N ALA A 210 14.05 19.89 -4.60
CA ALA A 210 15.20 20.29 -5.41
C ALA A 210 16.50 20.31 -4.57
N SER A 211 16.45 20.91 -3.38
CA SER A 211 17.58 20.97 -2.45
C SER A 211 18.09 19.58 -2.06
N ALA A 212 17.18 18.64 -1.79
CA ALA A 212 17.54 17.27 -1.46
C ALA A 212 18.25 16.56 -2.64
N GLU A 213 17.77 16.73 -3.87
CA GLU A 213 18.38 16.12 -5.05
C GLU A 213 19.74 16.74 -5.39
N TYR A 214 19.87 18.07 -5.34
CA TYR A 214 21.17 18.74 -5.52
C TYR A 214 22.19 18.32 -4.46
N LEU A 215 21.77 18.17 -3.21
CA LEU A 215 22.64 17.67 -2.15
C LEU A 215 23.08 16.22 -2.42
N ASN A 216 22.19 15.36 -2.93
CA ASN A 216 22.56 13.99 -3.33
C ASN A 216 23.59 13.99 -4.46
N VAL A 217 23.43 14.87 -5.46
CA VAL A 217 24.40 15.04 -6.55
C VAL A 217 25.77 15.49 -6.00
N SER A 218 25.80 16.38 -5.00
CA SER A 218 27.05 16.86 -4.38
C SER A 218 27.90 15.76 -3.71
N PHE A 219 27.30 14.61 -3.36
CA PHE A 219 28.00 13.47 -2.77
C PHE A 219 28.52 12.47 -3.80
N ASN A 220 28.24 12.67 -5.10
CA ASN A 220 28.66 11.74 -6.13
C ASN A 220 30.17 11.84 -6.38
N THR A 221 30.90 10.73 -6.29
CA THR A 221 32.35 10.69 -6.45
C THR A 221 32.82 10.80 -7.90
N MET A 222 31.92 10.64 -8.87
CA MET A 222 32.23 10.63 -10.32
C MET A 222 32.37 12.03 -10.93
N ILE A 223 31.93 13.08 -10.23
CA ILE A 223 32.00 14.46 -10.69
C ILE A 223 33.22 15.19 -10.10
N ALA A 224 33.70 16.20 -10.81
CA ALA A 224 34.80 17.04 -10.32
C ALA A 224 34.39 17.80 -9.05
N ASP A 225 35.34 18.10 -8.17
CA ASP A 225 35.04 18.79 -6.90
C ASP A 225 34.39 20.16 -7.11
N GLU A 226 34.71 20.84 -8.21
CA GLU A 226 34.06 22.08 -8.64
C GLU A 226 32.56 21.88 -8.93
N GLU A 227 32.18 20.78 -9.59
CA GLU A 227 30.76 20.47 -9.86
C GLU A 227 30.03 20.04 -8.59
N LYS A 228 30.71 19.36 -7.66
CA LYS A 228 30.14 19.04 -6.32
C LYS A 228 29.82 20.31 -5.55
N ARG A 229 30.73 21.28 -5.58
CA ARG A 229 30.54 22.59 -4.94
C ARG A 229 29.39 23.36 -5.58
N ARG A 230 29.26 23.36 -6.91
CA ARG A 230 28.11 23.96 -7.60
C ARG A 230 26.78 23.30 -7.21
N ALA A 231 26.75 21.97 -7.13
CA ALA A 231 25.56 21.24 -6.67
C ALA A 231 25.22 21.56 -5.21
N LEU A 232 26.22 21.65 -4.32
CA LEU A 232 26.01 22.05 -2.93
C LEU A 232 25.50 23.49 -2.83
N SER A 233 26.07 24.43 -3.59
CA SER A 233 25.58 25.82 -3.68
C SER A 233 24.12 25.87 -4.15
N ALA A 234 23.75 25.11 -5.20
CA ALA A 234 22.37 25.00 -5.64
C ALA A 234 21.43 24.41 -4.57
N ALA A 235 21.90 23.43 -3.79
CA ALA A 235 21.16 22.87 -2.67
C ALA A 235 20.90 23.90 -1.56
N ILE A 236 21.90 24.74 -1.26
CA ILE A 236 21.79 25.82 -0.28
C ILE A 236 20.84 26.90 -0.79
N LYS A 237 20.98 27.35 -2.04
CA LYS A 237 20.11 28.37 -2.66
C LYS A 237 18.64 27.97 -2.61
N THR A 238 18.34 26.74 -3.02
CA THR A 238 16.97 26.21 -3.01
C THR A 238 16.43 26.04 -1.57
N ALA A 239 17.23 25.59 -0.61
CA ALA A 239 16.80 25.52 0.80
C ALA A 239 16.47 26.92 1.38
N ILE A 240 17.24 27.94 0.99
CA ILE A 240 17.00 29.34 1.40
C ILE A 240 15.73 29.90 0.77
N LEU A 241 15.49 29.62 -0.51
CA LEU A 241 14.29 30.07 -1.24
C LEU A 241 13.00 29.37 -0.81
N ALA A 242 13.09 28.21 -0.16
CA ALA A 242 11.94 27.49 0.36
C ALA A 242 11.16 28.30 1.42
N PRO A 243 9.83 28.13 1.54
CA PRO A 243 9.02 28.81 2.54
C PRO A 243 9.38 28.37 3.97
N ALA A 244 9.29 29.31 4.93
CA ALA A 244 9.65 29.06 6.32
C ALA A 244 8.75 27.98 6.96
N GLY A 245 9.33 26.97 7.59
CA GLY A 245 8.60 25.90 8.28
C GLY A 245 9.47 24.72 8.71
N PRO A 246 8.89 23.70 9.39
CA PRO A 246 9.65 22.62 10.02
C PRO A 246 10.49 21.78 9.06
N GLN A 247 10.01 21.58 7.83
CA GLN A 247 10.76 20.83 6.81
C GLN A 247 12.01 21.59 6.37
N ARG A 248 11.88 22.89 6.11
CA ARG A 248 13.00 23.79 5.77
C ARG A 248 14.04 23.84 6.89
N SER A 249 13.62 23.98 8.16
CA SER A 249 14.55 24.00 9.29
C SER A 249 15.40 22.73 9.39
N ARG A 250 14.83 21.55 9.09
CA ARG A 250 15.58 20.28 9.04
C ARG A 250 16.59 20.26 7.89
N THR A 251 16.19 20.76 6.72
CA THR A 251 17.09 20.84 5.55
C THR A 251 18.25 21.81 5.82
N LEU A 252 17.98 23.01 6.34
CA LEU A 252 19.00 23.98 6.73
C LEU A 252 19.96 23.39 7.78
N ALA A 253 19.45 22.67 8.78
CA ALA A 253 20.28 21.99 9.78
C ALA A 253 21.22 20.95 9.16
N LYS A 254 20.76 20.23 8.12
CA LYS A 254 21.57 19.24 7.42
C LYS A 254 22.70 19.91 6.63
N LEU A 255 22.38 21.00 5.93
CA LEU A 255 23.34 21.77 5.15
C LEU A 255 24.37 22.48 6.05
N TYR A 256 23.92 23.08 7.15
CA TYR A 256 24.81 23.74 8.12
C TYR A 256 25.82 22.78 8.77
N LYS A 257 25.41 21.53 9.03
CA LYS A 257 26.30 20.49 9.58
C LYS A 257 27.25 19.86 8.55
N ASP A 258 27.10 20.17 7.26
CA ASP A 258 28.01 19.69 6.22
C ASP A 258 29.28 20.56 6.24
N GLU A 259 30.42 19.92 6.51
CA GLU A 259 31.73 20.58 6.64
C GLU A 259 32.18 21.32 5.37
N ARG A 260 31.57 21.02 4.21
CA ARG A 260 31.86 21.68 2.92
C ARG A 260 31.08 22.98 2.72
N SER A 261 29.99 23.17 3.46
CA SER A 261 29.12 24.35 3.30
C SER A 261 29.84 25.68 3.58
N PRO A 262 30.78 25.80 4.55
CA PRO A 262 31.60 27.01 4.73
C PRO A 262 32.41 27.44 3.50
N GLU A 263 32.64 26.55 2.53
CA GLU A 263 33.37 26.86 1.29
C GLU A 263 32.50 27.54 0.22
N THR A 264 31.18 27.64 0.46
CA THR A 264 30.23 28.26 -0.47
C THR A 264 29.99 29.74 -0.15
N GLU A 265 29.73 30.55 -1.17
CA GLU A 265 29.45 31.99 -1.01
C GLU A 265 28.17 32.25 -0.18
N GLU A 266 27.25 31.28 -0.16
CA GLU A 266 25.96 31.38 0.52
C GLU A 266 26.00 30.98 2.01
N TYR A 267 27.15 30.58 2.56
CA TYR A 267 27.24 30.08 3.94
C TYR A 267 26.78 31.08 5.00
N GLY A 268 27.12 32.37 4.84
CA GLY A 268 26.77 33.40 5.82
C GLY A 268 25.25 33.54 6.01
N ILE A 269 24.48 33.52 4.92
CA ILE A 269 23.03 33.57 4.97
C ILE A 269 22.43 32.24 5.45
N LEU A 270 23.05 31.10 5.12
CA LEU A 270 22.67 29.78 5.66
C LEU A 270 22.81 29.73 7.19
N GLU A 271 23.94 30.19 7.74
CA GLU A 271 24.17 30.26 9.18
C GLU A 271 23.12 31.14 9.87
N ASN A 272 22.91 32.35 9.35
CA ASN A 272 21.94 33.28 9.92
C ASN A 272 20.51 32.72 9.85
N MET A 273 20.15 32.03 8.77
CA MET A 273 18.85 31.39 8.67
C MET A 273 18.70 30.18 9.60
N PHE A 274 19.73 29.35 9.75
CA PHE A 274 19.68 28.18 10.64
C PHE A 274 19.62 28.57 12.11
N LEU A 275 20.34 29.61 12.52
CA LEU A 275 20.36 30.12 13.89
C LEU A 275 19.20 31.07 14.19
N ASP A 276 18.23 31.19 13.28
CA ASP A 276 17.05 32.04 13.40
C ASP A 276 17.39 33.51 13.70
N ARG A 277 18.47 34.02 13.10
CA ARG A 277 18.87 35.43 13.17
C ARG A 277 18.10 36.25 12.13
N LEU A 278 17.91 37.54 12.43
CA LEU A 278 17.32 38.50 11.50
C LEU A 278 18.28 38.77 10.33
N LEU A 279 17.75 38.77 9.11
CA LEU A 279 18.50 39.05 7.89
C LEU A 279 18.40 40.53 7.52
N SER A 280 19.55 41.15 7.25
CA SER A 280 19.64 42.54 6.80
C SER A 280 19.37 42.66 5.29
N ALA A 281 18.92 43.84 4.84
CA ALA A 281 18.68 44.10 3.42
C ALA A 281 19.94 43.91 2.57
N THR A 282 21.11 44.26 3.11
CA THR A 282 22.41 44.11 2.43
C THR A 282 22.79 42.65 2.20
N GLU A 283 22.51 41.76 3.15
CA GLU A 283 22.77 40.32 2.99
C GLU A 283 21.83 39.68 1.96
N VAL A 284 20.58 40.15 1.93
CA VAL A 284 19.57 39.66 0.99
C VAL A 284 19.86 40.11 -0.44
N GLU A 285 20.33 41.35 -0.63
CA GLU A 285 20.75 41.86 -1.95
C GLU A 285 21.98 41.12 -2.47
N ALA A 286 22.97 40.85 -1.61
CA ALA A 286 24.14 40.06 -1.97
C ALA A 286 23.76 38.63 -2.39
N PHE A 287 22.84 37.99 -1.67
CA PHE A 287 22.33 36.66 -2.03
C PHE A 287 21.48 36.68 -3.31
N ALA A 288 20.64 37.70 -3.51
CA ALA A 288 19.81 37.83 -4.71
C ALA A 288 20.65 37.88 -6.00
N ALA A 289 21.85 38.46 -5.93
CA ALA A 289 22.78 38.54 -7.06
C ALA A 289 23.33 37.17 -7.50
N THR A 290 23.29 36.15 -6.63
CA THR A 290 23.80 34.81 -6.94
C THR A 290 22.72 33.86 -7.49
N LEU A 291 21.46 34.30 -7.57
CA LEU A 291 20.31 33.50 -8.02
C LEU A 291 20.13 33.50 -9.54
N SER A 292 19.59 32.40 -10.07
CA SER A 292 19.26 32.29 -11.49
C SER A 292 18.00 33.11 -11.86
N PRO A 293 17.84 33.53 -13.14
CA PRO A 293 16.70 34.34 -13.57
C PRO A 293 15.32 33.72 -13.22
N HIS A 294 15.18 32.40 -13.35
CA HIS A 294 13.93 31.70 -13.02
C HIS A 294 13.60 31.72 -11.51
N GLN A 295 14.62 31.82 -10.64
CA GLN A 295 14.47 31.91 -9.18
C GLN A 295 14.08 33.34 -8.73
N LEU A 296 14.36 34.35 -9.56
CA LEU A 296 14.00 35.76 -9.33
C LEU A 296 12.60 36.13 -9.86
N ALA A 297 11.83 35.14 -10.33
CA ALA A 297 10.50 35.37 -10.89
C ALA A 297 9.57 36.10 -9.90
N LYS A 298 8.87 37.12 -10.40
CA LYS A 298 7.89 37.87 -9.63
C LYS A 298 6.62 37.04 -9.43
N THR A 299 6.08 37.10 -8.22
CA THR A 299 4.76 36.56 -7.89
C THR A 299 3.66 37.49 -8.39
N ALA A 300 2.40 37.05 -8.34
CA ALA A 300 1.24 37.85 -8.75
C ALA A 300 1.16 39.21 -8.03
N ASP A 301 1.74 39.29 -6.83
CA ASP A 301 1.73 40.45 -5.94
C ASP A 301 2.91 41.41 -6.20
N GLY A 302 3.74 41.13 -7.22
CA GLY A 302 4.90 41.93 -7.63
C GLY A 302 6.17 41.70 -6.81
N SER A 303 6.11 40.90 -5.74
CA SER A 303 7.25 40.50 -4.90
C SER A 303 8.03 39.32 -5.49
N THR A 304 9.32 39.18 -5.16
CA THR A 304 10.11 38.02 -5.58
C THR A 304 9.92 36.86 -4.60
N VAL A 305 10.18 35.63 -5.05
CA VAL A 305 10.19 34.44 -4.17
C VAL A 305 11.12 34.65 -2.97
N LEU A 306 12.31 35.20 -3.21
CA LEU A 306 13.28 35.53 -2.18
C LEU A 306 12.74 36.56 -1.18
N SER A 307 12.14 37.66 -1.66
CA SER A 307 11.65 38.70 -0.74
C SER A 307 10.56 38.16 0.18
N ARG A 308 9.70 37.28 -0.34
CA ARG A 308 8.69 36.59 0.47
C ARG A 308 9.33 35.64 1.49
N ALA A 309 10.29 34.82 1.08
CA ALA A 309 10.98 33.88 1.97
C ALA A 309 11.72 34.61 3.11
N VAL A 310 12.33 35.76 2.83
CA VAL A 310 13.00 36.61 3.82
C VAL A 310 12.02 37.19 4.82
N VAL A 311 10.88 37.73 4.36
CA VAL A 311 9.84 38.27 5.25
C VAL A 311 9.30 37.18 6.17
N GLU A 312 8.97 36.01 5.63
CA GLU A 312 8.50 34.88 6.44
C GLU A 312 9.55 34.38 7.43
N HIS A 313 10.83 34.37 7.04
CA HIS A 313 11.95 34.01 7.92
C HIS A 313 12.13 35.02 9.06
N ASN A 314 12.25 36.31 8.73
CA ASN A 314 12.43 37.37 9.72
C ASN A 314 11.25 37.43 10.69
N LEU A 315 10.03 37.11 10.23
CA LEU A 315 8.85 37.03 11.09
C LEU A 315 8.95 35.88 12.09
N LEU A 316 9.39 34.70 11.66
CA LEU A 316 9.63 33.56 12.55
C LEU A 316 10.78 33.81 13.53
N ALA A 317 11.86 34.48 13.09
CA ALA A 317 12.95 34.91 13.96
C ALA A 317 12.44 35.90 15.02
N THR A 318 11.62 36.87 14.60
CA THR A 318 11.00 37.86 15.50
C THR A 318 10.12 37.19 16.56
N SER A 319 9.39 36.13 16.21
CA SER A 319 8.53 35.41 17.17
C SER A 319 9.31 34.69 18.28
N ARG A 320 10.61 34.44 18.10
CA ARG A 320 11.48 33.86 19.12
C ARG A 320 12.14 34.90 20.02
N LEU A 321 12.21 36.14 19.55
CA LEU A 321 12.85 37.25 20.26
C LEU A 321 11.83 38.06 21.08
N TYR A 322 10.59 38.15 20.62
CA TYR A 322 9.56 38.99 21.23
C TYR A 322 8.37 38.16 21.71
N ILE A 323 7.81 38.53 22.87
CA ILE A 323 6.54 37.98 23.35
C ILE A 323 5.37 38.62 22.60
N ASN A 324 5.49 39.92 22.30
CA ASN A 324 4.53 40.67 21.49
C ASN A 324 5.21 41.82 20.76
N ILE A 325 4.57 42.29 19.68
CA ILE A 325 5.05 43.42 18.87
C ILE A 325 3.88 44.12 18.17
N THR A 326 3.96 45.44 17.97
CA THR A 326 2.97 46.16 17.17
C THR A 326 3.15 45.87 15.68
N THR A 327 2.08 45.87 14.90
CA THR A 327 2.13 45.63 13.44
C THR A 327 3.02 46.65 12.72
N ALA A 328 3.04 47.90 13.19
CA ALA A 328 3.91 48.96 12.67
C ALA A 328 5.40 48.70 12.94
N ALA A 329 5.77 48.30 14.18
CA ALA A 329 7.16 47.98 14.52
C ALA A 329 7.63 46.70 13.80
N LEU A 330 6.74 45.72 13.67
CA LEU A 330 7.01 44.51 12.90
C LEU A 330 7.26 44.83 11.43
N ALA A 331 6.45 45.70 10.81
CA ALA A 331 6.64 46.11 9.42
C ALA A 331 8.02 46.74 9.19
N GLN A 332 8.51 47.54 10.14
CA GLN A 332 9.84 48.13 10.08
C GLN A 332 10.96 47.07 10.17
N LEU A 333 10.84 46.09 11.07
CA LEU A 333 11.79 44.98 11.19
C LEU A 333 11.82 44.07 9.96
N LEU A 334 10.66 43.88 9.32
CA LEU A 334 10.53 43.08 8.09
C LEU A 334 10.94 43.86 6.83
N GLY A 335 11.23 45.15 6.94
CA GLY A 335 11.59 46.01 5.80
C GLY A 335 10.45 46.24 4.81
N LEU A 336 9.20 46.14 5.26
CA LEU A 336 8.01 46.31 4.42
C LEU A 336 7.77 47.79 4.11
N LYS A 337 7.26 48.07 2.90
CA LYS A 337 6.90 49.43 2.43
C LYS A 337 5.41 49.53 2.12
N ASP A 338 4.87 50.73 2.24
CA ASP A 338 3.48 51.03 1.89
C ASP A 338 3.22 50.70 0.41
N GLY A 339 2.09 50.04 0.15
CA GLY A 339 1.60 49.71 -1.18
C GLY A 339 0.61 50.75 -1.70
N LYS A 340 -0.04 50.42 -2.83
CA LYS A 340 -1.12 51.24 -3.39
C LYS A 340 -2.46 51.08 -2.64
N GLU A 341 -2.71 49.90 -2.08
CA GLU A 341 -3.99 49.53 -1.45
C GLU A 341 -3.85 49.15 0.04
N GLU A 342 -2.63 48.83 0.49
CA GLU A 342 -2.34 48.38 1.87
C GLU A 342 -1.09 49.07 2.42
N THR A 343 -1.15 49.47 3.68
CA THR A 343 -0.02 50.01 4.47
C THR A 343 0.99 48.90 4.81
N ALA A 344 2.23 49.28 5.15
CA ALA A 344 3.26 48.32 5.56
C ALA A 344 2.85 47.51 6.81
N ALA A 345 2.09 48.13 7.72
CA ALA A 345 1.57 47.48 8.92
C ALA A 345 0.49 46.42 8.60
N GLU A 346 -0.44 46.73 7.69
CA GLU A 346 -1.46 45.77 7.22
C GLU A 346 -0.81 44.58 6.51
N LYS A 347 0.25 44.81 5.72
CA LYS A 347 1.02 43.73 5.10
C LYS A 347 1.70 42.84 6.14
N ALA A 348 2.28 43.42 7.18
CA ALA A 348 2.93 42.65 8.25
C ALA A 348 1.91 41.77 9.00
N GLU A 349 0.71 42.31 9.22
CA GLU A 349 -0.42 41.57 9.80
C GLU A 349 -0.87 40.41 8.91
N ASP A 350 -1.05 40.65 7.61
CA ASP A 350 -1.46 39.63 6.64
C ASP A 350 -0.43 38.49 6.52
N TYR A 351 0.87 38.80 6.51
CA TYR A 351 1.93 37.79 6.56
C TYR A 351 1.87 36.93 7.83
N ALA A 352 1.67 37.56 8.99
CA ALA A 352 1.51 36.85 10.25
C ALA A 352 0.26 35.98 10.27
N ALA A 353 -0.88 36.50 9.82
CA ALA A 353 -2.13 35.77 9.75
C ALA A 353 -2.02 34.53 8.85
N LYS A 354 -1.47 34.68 7.64
CA LYS A 354 -1.25 33.56 6.70
C LYS A 354 -0.31 32.50 7.27
N MET A 355 0.78 32.91 7.92
CA MET A 355 1.70 31.93 8.54
C MET A 355 1.05 31.22 9.74
N MET A 356 0.18 31.89 10.50
CA MET A 356 -0.58 31.29 11.60
C MET A 356 -1.64 30.31 11.10
N GLU A 357 -2.42 30.67 10.09
CA GLU A 357 -3.44 29.81 9.47
C GLU A 357 -2.81 28.52 8.90
N GLN A 358 -1.64 28.64 8.28
CA GLN A 358 -0.88 27.51 7.74
C GLN A 358 -0.12 26.70 8.80
N GLY A 359 -0.20 27.09 10.08
CA GLY A 359 0.47 26.43 11.19
C GLY A 359 2.00 26.55 11.18
N ARG A 360 2.55 27.53 10.45
CA ARG A 360 3.99 27.79 10.31
C ARG A 360 4.51 28.81 11.33
N LEU A 361 3.62 29.63 11.87
CA LEU A 361 3.83 30.57 12.97
C LEU A 361 2.76 30.32 14.03
N ARG A 362 3.07 30.55 15.31
CA ARG A 362 2.09 30.39 16.39
C ARG A 362 1.98 31.68 17.19
N GLY A 363 0.76 32.16 17.32
CA GLY A 363 0.44 33.41 17.99
C GLY A 363 -1.03 33.81 17.82
N GLU A 364 -1.38 34.97 18.36
CA GLU A 364 -2.68 35.62 18.26
C GLU A 364 -2.48 37.06 17.77
N ILE A 365 -3.40 37.53 16.93
CA ILE A 365 -3.41 38.91 16.42
C ILE A 365 -4.55 39.65 17.11
N ASP A 366 -4.23 40.69 17.87
CA ASP A 366 -5.20 41.66 18.38
C ASP A 366 -5.33 42.80 17.39
N GLN A 367 -6.31 42.70 16.50
CA GLN A 367 -6.52 43.67 15.42
C GLN A 367 -6.99 45.04 15.94
N ILE A 368 -7.67 45.10 17.10
CA ILE A 368 -8.13 46.36 17.69
C ILE A 368 -6.93 47.14 18.25
N ALA A 369 -6.01 46.44 18.92
CA ALA A 369 -4.81 47.04 19.48
C ALA A 369 -3.65 47.17 18.47
N GLY A 370 -3.73 46.48 17.33
CA GLY A 370 -2.65 46.39 16.34
C GLY A 370 -1.41 45.67 16.88
N ILE A 371 -1.60 44.65 17.73
CA ILE A 371 -0.52 43.93 18.42
C ILE A 371 -0.58 42.44 18.06
N ILE A 372 0.56 41.86 17.75
CA ILE A 372 0.74 40.43 17.55
C ILE A 372 1.39 39.85 18.79
N HIS A 373 0.78 38.81 19.36
CA HIS A 373 1.30 38.04 20.48
C HIS A 373 1.84 36.71 19.96
N PHE A 374 3.09 36.39 20.27
CA PHE A 374 3.72 35.12 19.87
C PHE A 374 3.64 34.07 20.97
N GLU A 375 3.64 32.79 20.59
CA GLU A 375 3.69 31.67 21.54
C GLU A 375 5.08 31.54 22.17
N SER A 376 5.18 31.81 23.48
CA SER A 376 6.41 31.61 24.27
C SER A 376 6.68 30.14 24.61
N VAL A 377 5.62 29.33 24.80
CA VAL A 377 5.70 27.92 25.21
C VAL A 377 4.94 27.02 24.23
N PRO A 378 5.61 26.06 23.57
CA PRO A 378 4.98 25.20 22.58
C PRO A 378 3.79 24.39 23.12
N GLY A 379 2.62 24.54 22.48
CA GLY A 379 1.44 23.71 22.72
C GLY A 379 0.63 24.11 23.96
N VAL A 380 0.64 25.40 24.31
CA VAL A 380 -0.17 25.97 25.39
C VAL A 380 -0.98 27.15 24.85
N ALA A 381 -2.23 27.29 25.31
CA ALA A 381 -3.05 28.44 24.92
C ALA A 381 -2.37 29.75 25.34
N LEU A 382 -2.41 30.76 24.47
CA LEU A 382 -1.68 32.04 24.63
C LEU A 382 -2.14 32.83 25.87
N ARG A 383 -3.36 32.57 26.37
CA ARG A 383 -3.94 33.14 27.58
C ARG A 383 -4.48 32.04 28.50
N GLY A 384 -4.26 32.19 29.80
CA GLY A 384 -4.87 31.38 30.86
C GLY A 384 -3.86 30.74 31.83
N PRO A 385 -4.35 30.26 32.99
CA PRO A 385 -3.49 29.79 34.10
C PRO A 385 -2.62 28.56 33.74
N LEU A 386 -2.98 27.83 32.69
CA LEU A 386 -2.19 26.71 32.15
C LEU A 386 -0.87 27.16 31.50
N ARG A 387 -0.77 28.40 31.02
CA ARG A 387 0.46 28.97 30.44
C ARG A 387 1.49 29.25 31.51
N ASP A 388 1.11 29.97 32.55
CA ASP A 388 2.00 30.34 33.65
C ASP A 388 2.58 29.10 34.34
N LEU A 389 1.76 28.05 34.48
CA LEU A 389 2.18 26.75 35.01
C LEU A 389 3.18 26.04 34.10
N ARG A 390 2.99 26.06 32.77
CA ARG A 390 3.92 25.43 31.83
C ARG A 390 5.23 26.21 31.67
N GLU A 391 5.18 27.54 31.70
CA GLU A 391 6.37 28.40 31.77
C GLU A 391 7.17 28.11 33.06
N TRP A 392 6.46 27.93 34.17
CA TRP A 392 7.06 27.49 35.43
C TRP A 392 7.67 26.08 35.32
N ASP A 393 6.96 25.11 34.73
CA ASP A 393 7.49 23.75 34.51
C ASP A 393 8.77 23.77 33.65
N GLN A 394 8.82 24.57 32.58
CA GLN A 394 10.02 24.74 31.76
C GLN A 394 11.16 25.41 32.53
N GLY A 395 10.85 26.41 33.35
CA GLY A 395 11.86 27.04 34.23
C GLY A 395 12.42 26.05 35.25
N VAL A 396 11.57 25.21 35.84
CA VAL A 396 11.99 24.11 36.74
C VAL A 396 12.83 23.09 35.98
N GLN A 397 12.43 22.68 34.77
CA GLN A 397 13.20 21.77 33.94
C GLN A 397 14.59 22.34 33.62
N GLY A 398 14.67 23.60 33.16
CA GLY A 398 15.94 24.25 32.87
C GLY A 398 16.85 24.35 34.09
N LEU A 399 16.28 24.69 35.25
CA LEU A 399 17.03 24.68 36.51
C LEU A 399 17.56 23.28 36.86
N VAL A 400 16.76 22.23 36.67
CA VAL A 400 17.18 20.84 36.91
C VAL A 400 18.26 20.41 35.93
N GLU A 401 18.16 20.77 34.65
CA GLU A 401 19.19 20.51 33.64
C GLU A 401 20.49 21.25 33.95
N ASP A 402 20.43 22.47 34.46
CA ASP A 402 21.60 23.22 34.91
C ASP A 402 22.21 22.57 36.17
N VAL A 403 21.40 22.11 37.12
CA VAL A 403 21.86 21.34 38.28
C VAL A 403 22.52 20.03 37.85
N GLU A 404 21.95 19.32 36.86
CA GLU A 404 22.54 18.11 36.29
C GLU A 404 23.87 18.41 35.61
N ARG A 405 23.96 19.51 34.83
CA ARG A 405 25.20 19.94 34.19
C ARG A 405 26.27 20.29 35.22
N CYS A 406 25.90 20.97 36.30
CA CYS A 406 26.78 21.25 37.42
C CYS A 406 27.19 19.96 38.15
N ALA A 407 26.27 19.03 38.41
CA ALA A 407 26.56 17.77 39.08
C ALA A 407 27.45 16.85 38.24
N ALA A 408 27.22 16.78 36.93
CA ALA A 408 28.07 16.09 35.98
C ALA A 408 29.47 16.72 35.94
N GLY A 409 29.55 18.06 35.86
CA GLY A 409 30.81 18.79 35.93
C GLY A 409 31.56 18.58 37.26
N ILE A 410 30.86 18.51 38.39
CA ILE A 410 31.46 18.21 39.71
C ILE A 410 31.92 16.76 39.76
N SER A 411 31.16 15.81 39.20
CA SER A 411 31.53 14.39 39.19
C SER A 411 32.72 14.10 38.27
N GLU A 412 32.81 14.81 37.14
CA GLU A 412 33.91 14.70 36.17
C GLU A 412 35.19 15.35 36.69
N ASN A 413 35.08 16.54 37.33
CA ASN A 413 36.24 17.29 37.82
C ASN A 413 36.65 16.95 39.27
N PHE A 414 35.75 16.41 40.11
CA PHE A 414 35.96 16.12 41.54
C PHE A 414 35.28 14.80 42.01
N PRO A 415 35.72 13.64 41.53
CA PRO A 415 35.03 12.35 41.74
C PRO A 415 35.02 11.86 43.21
N ASP A 416 36.05 12.16 44.00
CA ASP A 416 36.15 11.70 45.40
C ASP A 416 35.09 12.34 46.31
N LEU A 417 34.76 13.62 46.07
CA LEU A 417 33.74 14.38 46.81
C LEU A 417 32.32 13.85 46.52
N ALA A 418 32.07 13.43 45.28
CA ALA A 418 30.79 12.87 44.87
C ALA A 418 30.54 11.50 45.54
N ALA A 419 31.58 10.66 45.65
CA ALA A 419 31.49 9.34 46.28
C ALA A 419 31.19 9.42 47.79
N GLU A 420 31.73 10.41 48.50
CA GLU A 420 31.53 10.59 49.94
C GLU A 420 30.07 10.97 50.28
N ARG A 421 29.48 11.91 49.51
CA ARG A 421 28.13 12.44 49.77
C ARG A 421 26.96 11.57 49.30
N MET A 422 27.19 10.67 48.34
CA MET A 422 26.14 9.74 47.85
C MET A 422 25.75 8.67 48.89
N SER A 423 26.53 8.53 49.97
CA SER A 423 26.41 7.43 50.93
C SER A 423 25.32 7.61 52.02
N ASP A 424 24.73 8.80 52.17
CA ASP A 424 23.86 9.15 53.31
C ASP A 424 22.39 9.46 52.93
N SER A 425 21.48 8.69 53.54
CA SER A 425 20.06 8.99 53.81
C SER A 425 18.97 8.72 52.74
N ILE A 426 18.89 9.40 51.60
CA ILE A 426 17.63 9.38 50.79
C ILE A 426 17.43 8.10 49.95
N ALA A 427 18.50 7.57 49.35
CA ALA A 427 18.43 6.37 48.54
C ALA A 427 17.98 5.14 49.35
N ARG A 428 18.41 5.02 50.62
CA ARG A 428 18.04 3.88 51.49
C ARG A 428 16.55 3.86 51.84
N MET A 429 15.93 5.02 52.05
CA MET A 429 14.52 5.12 52.44
C MET A 429 13.57 4.85 51.26
N PHE A 430 13.94 5.32 50.06
CA PHE A 430 13.19 5.07 48.83
C PHE A 430 13.31 3.60 48.39
N VAL A 431 14.52 3.04 48.47
CA VAL A 431 14.79 1.62 48.16
C VAL A 431 14.09 0.70 49.18
N ALA A 432 14.07 1.02 50.47
CA ALA A 432 13.34 0.24 51.47
C ALA A 432 11.82 0.23 51.26
N SER A 433 11.25 1.33 50.74
CA SER A 433 9.81 1.42 50.44
C SER A 433 9.44 0.66 49.17
N LEU A 434 10.30 0.72 48.14
CA LEU A 434 10.15 -0.03 46.87
C LEU A 434 10.30 -1.55 47.08
N LEU A 435 11.15 -1.96 48.01
CA LEU A 435 11.41 -3.38 48.36
C LEU A 435 10.42 -3.94 49.40
N SER A 436 9.44 -3.15 49.85
CA SER A 436 8.43 -3.65 50.79
C SER A 436 7.51 -4.67 50.10
N PRO A 437 7.08 -5.75 50.79
CA PRO A 437 6.13 -6.72 50.23
C PRO A 437 4.81 -6.09 49.76
N TRP A 438 4.43 -4.95 50.36
CA TRP A 438 3.24 -4.19 50.02
C TRP A 438 3.35 -3.49 48.66
N ALA A 439 4.55 -3.04 48.25
CA ALA A 439 4.76 -2.43 46.94
C ALA A 439 4.46 -3.43 45.80
N LEU A 440 4.81 -4.71 45.98
CA LEU A 440 4.50 -5.78 45.03
C LEU A 440 2.98 -6.06 44.91
N LEU A 441 2.21 -5.80 45.96
CA LEU A 441 0.74 -5.90 45.95
C LEU A 441 0.06 -4.65 45.40
N LEU A 442 0.68 -3.48 45.57
CA LEU A 442 0.14 -2.18 45.14
C LEU A 442 0.34 -1.95 43.62
N LEU A 443 1.41 -2.47 43.03
CA LEU A 443 1.71 -2.35 41.60
C LEU A 443 0.64 -2.96 40.68
N PRO A 444 0.13 -4.20 40.89
CA PRO A 444 -0.98 -4.74 40.12
C PRO A 444 -2.27 -3.93 40.29
N VAL A 445 -2.54 -3.47 41.51
CA VAL A 445 -3.74 -2.67 41.82
C VAL A 445 -3.69 -1.34 41.07
N LEU A 446 -2.57 -0.61 41.12
CA LEU A 446 -2.36 0.61 40.34
C LEU A 446 -2.39 0.34 38.83
N TYR A 447 -1.81 -0.77 38.37
CA TYR A 447 -1.80 -1.14 36.95
C TYR A 447 -3.21 -1.32 36.37
N TYR A 448 -4.16 -1.85 37.14
CA TYR A 448 -5.55 -2.02 36.67
C TYR A 448 -6.45 -0.81 37.00
N ILE A 449 -6.27 -0.16 38.15
CA ILE A 449 -7.12 0.96 38.59
C ILE A 449 -6.76 2.28 37.88
N LEU A 450 -5.48 2.58 37.68
CA LEU A 450 -5.08 3.85 37.05
C LEU A 450 -5.59 3.97 35.60
N PRO A 451 -5.47 2.96 34.72
CA PRO A 451 -6.05 3.06 33.38
C PRO A 451 -7.58 3.11 33.38
N TYR A 452 -8.23 2.45 34.35
CA TYR A 452 -9.68 2.51 34.53
C TYR A 452 -10.17 3.93 34.86
N LEU A 453 -9.48 4.61 35.78
CA LEU A 453 -9.77 6.01 36.15
C LEU A 453 -9.32 7.01 35.07
N ARG A 454 -8.20 6.74 34.39
CA ARG A 454 -7.68 7.57 33.29
C ARG A 454 -8.58 7.55 32.07
N ASN A 455 -9.24 6.43 31.78
CA ASN A 455 -10.19 6.32 30.66
C ASN A 455 -11.59 6.81 31.06
N TRP A 456 -11.67 8.00 31.64
CA TRP A 456 -12.91 8.58 32.18
C TRP A 456 -14.05 8.67 31.15
N ALA A 457 -13.72 8.88 29.87
CA ALA A 457 -14.69 8.88 28.77
C ALA A 457 -15.45 7.55 28.63
N LEU A 458 -14.84 6.42 29.00
CA LEU A 458 -15.44 5.08 28.91
C LEU A 458 -16.17 4.66 30.20
N LEU A 459 -16.17 5.48 31.25
CA LEU A 459 -16.87 5.17 32.51
C LEU A 459 -18.40 5.14 32.33
N LYS A 460 -18.92 5.93 31.39
CA LYS A 460 -20.36 5.99 31.08
C LYS A 460 -20.84 4.79 30.27
N VAL A 461 -19.94 4.01 29.69
CA VAL A 461 -20.30 2.85 28.85
C VAL A 461 -20.64 1.67 29.75
N PRO A 462 -21.87 1.11 29.68
CA PRO A 462 -22.28 0.02 30.55
C PRO A 462 -21.54 -1.29 30.19
N GLY A 463 -21.33 -2.15 31.18
CA GLY A 463 -20.72 -3.47 31.00
C GLY A 463 -20.40 -4.15 32.33
N PRO A 464 -19.92 -5.40 32.32
CA PRO A 464 -19.49 -6.08 33.53
C PRO A 464 -18.29 -5.37 34.16
N LEU A 465 -18.33 -5.16 35.49
CA LEU A 465 -17.22 -4.51 36.20
C LEU A 465 -15.85 -5.19 35.94
N PRO A 466 -15.72 -6.53 35.95
CA PRO A 466 -14.45 -7.18 35.63
C PRO A 466 -13.97 -6.92 34.19
N ALA A 467 -14.89 -6.72 33.24
CA ALA A 467 -14.58 -6.38 31.85
C ALA A 467 -14.06 -4.94 31.73
N ALA A 468 -14.57 -4.03 32.54
CA ALA A 468 -14.12 -2.65 32.57
C ALA A 468 -12.73 -2.49 33.22
N LEU A 469 -12.38 -3.37 34.17
CA LEU A 469 -11.12 -3.33 34.92
C LEU A 469 -9.98 -4.12 34.26
N SER A 470 -10.25 -5.24 33.58
CA SER A 470 -9.20 -6.12 33.06
C SER A 470 -9.54 -6.81 31.73
N ASN A 471 -8.52 -7.02 30.90
CA ASN A 471 -8.58 -7.87 29.71
C ASN A 471 -8.83 -9.35 30.03
N LEU A 472 -8.52 -9.77 31.26
CA LEU A 472 -8.63 -11.17 31.70
C LEU A 472 -10.07 -11.69 31.67
N TRP A 473 -11.06 -10.81 31.89
CA TRP A 473 -12.46 -11.21 31.86
C TRP A 473 -12.87 -11.72 30.47
N LEU A 474 -12.58 -10.95 29.42
CA LEU A 474 -12.92 -11.37 28.06
C LEU A 474 -12.04 -12.53 27.59
N MET A 475 -10.76 -12.53 27.97
CA MET A 475 -9.84 -13.64 27.73
C MET A 475 -10.39 -14.96 28.31
N TYR A 476 -10.96 -14.94 29.51
CA TYR A 476 -11.62 -16.10 30.11
C TYR A 476 -12.83 -16.58 29.30
N GLN A 477 -13.66 -15.67 28.78
CA GLN A 477 -14.80 -16.05 27.91
C GLN A 477 -14.32 -16.66 26.58
N CYS A 478 -13.25 -16.11 25.98
CA CYS A 478 -12.61 -16.68 24.80
C CYS A 478 -12.04 -18.08 25.08
N ARG A 479 -11.36 -18.27 26.22
CA ARG A 479 -10.83 -19.57 26.65
C ARG A 479 -11.90 -20.65 26.82
N ARG A 480 -13.14 -20.24 27.12
CA ARG A 480 -14.33 -21.12 27.18
C ARG A 480 -15.03 -21.33 25.84
N GLY A 481 -14.62 -20.61 24.79
CA GLY A 481 -15.22 -20.64 23.46
C GLY A 481 -16.64 -20.08 23.40
N ARG A 482 -16.97 -19.11 24.27
CA ARG A 482 -18.32 -18.53 24.40
C ARG A 482 -18.34 -16.99 24.30
N ARG A 483 -17.37 -16.39 23.62
CA ARG A 483 -17.26 -14.93 23.52
C ARG A 483 -18.49 -14.32 22.83
N TYR A 484 -18.91 -14.83 21.66
CA TYR A 484 -20.07 -14.29 20.93
C TYR A 484 -21.35 -14.36 21.75
N GLN A 485 -21.61 -15.50 22.39
CA GLN A 485 -22.79 -15.70 23.26
C GLN A 485 -22.78 -14.69 24.40
N THR A 486 -21.63 -14.57 25.07
CA THR A 486 -21.49 -13.63 26.18
C THR A 486 -21.71 -12.19 25.72
N VAL A 487 -21.14 -11.78 24.58
CA VAL A 487 -21.30 -10.42 24.04
C VAL A 487 -22.77 -10.16 23.65
N ASP A 488 -23.44 -11.15 23.05
CA ASP A 488 -24.86 -11.07 22.70
C ASP A 488 -25.75 -10.94 23.94
N ASP A 489 -25.50 -11.75 24.97
CA ASP A 489 -26.21 -11.68 26.26
C ASP A 489 -25.99 -10.33 26.96
N LEU A 490 -24.79 -9.75 26.83
CA LEU A 490 -24.51 -8.42 27.34
C LEU A 490 -25.28 -7.35 26.57
N HIS A 491 -25.39 -7.45 25.25
CA HIS A 491 -26.19 -6.50 24.45
C HIS A 491 -27.68 -6.60 24.78
N LYS A 492 -28.20 -7.82 25.02
CA LYS A 492 -29.56 -8.03 25.52
C LYS A 492 -29.79 -7.37 26.89
N LYS A 493 -28.77 -7.36 27.75
CA LYS A 493 -28.87 -6.81 29.12
C LYS A 493 -28.64 -5.30 29.21
N TYR A 494 -27.62 -4.77 28.52
CA TYR A 494 -27.12 -3.40 28.67
C TYR A 494 -27.45 -2.49 27.49
N GLY A 495 -28.00 -3.02 26.39
CA GLY A 495 -28.39 -2.28 25.19
C GLY A 495 -27.31 -2.28 24.10
N LYS A 496 -27.40 -1.30 23.19
CA LYS A 496 -26.61 -1.28 21.94
C LYS A 496 -25.12 -1.04 22.11
N VAL A 497 -24.67 -0.43 23.21
CA VAL A 497 -23.27 -0.06 23.44
C VAL A 497 -22.78 -0.71 24.74
N VAL A 498 -21.77 -1.58 24.66
CA VAL A 498 -21.30 -2.37 25.81
C VAL A 498 -19.78 -2.40 25.90
N ARG A 499 -19.23 -2.13 27.08
CA ARG A 499 -17.80 -2.25 27.36
C ARG A 499 -17.43 -3.69 27.68
N ILE A 500 -16.55 -4.28 26.87
CA ILE A 500 -16.17 -5.70 26.96
C ILE A 500 -14.70 -5.92 27.35
N GLN A 501 -13.87 -4.88 27.28
CA GLN A 501 -12.52 -4.81 27.88
C GLN A 501 -12.25 -3.37 28.36
N PRO A 502 -11.16 -3.10 29.11
CA PRO A 502 -10.86 -1.75 29.60
C PRO A 502 -10.78 -0.69 28.50
N ASN A 503 -10.35 -1.05 27.29
CA ASN A 503 -10.26 -0.16 26.14
C ASN A 503 -11.03 -0.68 24.91
N HIS A 504 -12.01 -1.58 25.11
CA HIS A 504 -12.78 -2.17 24.01
C HIS A 504 -14.28 -2.07 24.27
N VAL A 505 -14.99 -1.42 23.35
CA VAL A 505 -16.45 -1.28 23.33
C VAL A 505 -17.03 -2.00 22.12
N SER A 506 -18.04 -2.84 22.35
CA SER A 506 -18.84 -3.48 21.33
C SER A 506 -20.11 -2.67 21.08
N ILE A 507 -20.47 -2.46 19.81
CA ILE A 507 -21.61 -1.64 19.38
C ILE A 507 -22.49 -2.47 18.45
N ALA A 508 -23.66 -2.87 18.93
CA ALA A 508 -24.65 -3.64 18.20
C ALA A 508 -25.70 -2.71 17.56
N ASP A 509 -25.26 -1.86 16.64
CA ASP A 509 -26.13 -1.00 15.84
C ASP A 509 -25.62 -0.90 14.38
N ASP A 510 -26.55 -0.86 13.42
CA ASP A 510 -26.23 -0.79 12.00
C ASP A 510 -25.52 0.51 11.61
N SER A 511 -25.76 1.62 12.31
CA SER A 511 -25.08 2.90 12.05
C SER A 511 -23.57 2.83 12.34
N ALA A 512 -23.13 1.90 13.20
CA ALA A 512 -21.73 1.75 13.57
C ALA A 512 -20.90 0.99 12.52
N ILE A 513 -21.56 0.24 11.62
CA ILE A 513 -20.90 -0.60 10.61
C ILE A 513 -20.02 0.25 9.70
N ASN A 514 -20.61 1.25 9.05
CA ASN A 514 -19.87 2.12 8.12
C ASN A 514 -18.91 3.05 8.85
N THR A 515 -19.25 3.51 10.06
CA THR A 515 -18.34 4.36 10.86
C THR A 515 -17.08 3.62 11.27
N ILE A 516 -17.16 2.35 11.66
CA ILE A 516 -16.01 1.58 12.16
C ILE A 516 -15.27 0.86 11.02
N TYR A 517 -16.00 0.29 10.05
CA TYR A 517 -15.42 -0.54 9.00
C TYR A 517 -15.32 0.13 7.63
N GLY A 518 -15.95 1.28 7.41
CA GLY A 518 -16.01 1.97 6.13
C GLY A 518 -14.67 2.52 5.63
N HIS A 519 -14.72 3.13 4.43
CA HIS A 519 -13.56 3.75 3.81
C HIS A 519 -13.30 5.15 4.37
N GLY A 520 -12.03 5.58 4.39
CA GLY A 520 -11.66 6.96 4.69
C GLY A 520 -11.79 7.41 6.15
N ASN A 521 -12.24 6.54 7.06
CA ASN A 521 -12.50 6.87 8.47
C ASN A 521 -11.24 6.90 9.38
N GLY A 522 -10.08 6.44 8.89
CA GLY A 522 -8.83 6.40 9.66
C GLY A 522 -8.71 5.28 10.69
N PHE A 523 -9.69 4.37 10.77
CA PHE A 523 -9.67 3.26 11.72
C PHE A 523 -8.64 2.20 11.34
N LEU A 524 -7.89 1.70 12.33
CA LEU A 524 -6.86 0.67 12.12
C LEU A 524 -7.22 -0.63 12.83
N LYS A 525 -6.65 -1.77 12.39
CA LYS A 525 -6.76 -3.03 13.14
C LYS A 525 -6.06 -2.88 14.50
N SER A 526 -6.71 -3.35 15.57
CA SER A 526 -6.11 -3.33 16.91
C SER A 526 -5.01 -4.38 17.07
N GLU A 527 -4.32 -4.34 18.20
CA GLU A 527 -3.32 -5.31 18.65
C GLU A 527 -3.87 -6.74 18.77
N TYR A 528 -5.19 -6.94 18.78
CA TYR A 528 -5.84 -8.26 18.74
C TYR A 528 -5.29 -9.15 17.60
N TYR A 529 -5.00 -8.55 16.45
CA TYR A 529 -4.52 -9.26 15.27
C TYR A 529 -3.07 -9.77 15.39
N ASP A 530 -2.30 -9.29 16.38
CA ASP A 530 -0.91 -9.71 16.59
C ASP A 530 -0.80 -11.17 17.08
N ALA A 531 -1.85 -11.66 17.74
CA ALA A 531 -1.97 -13.06 18.15
C ALA A 531 -2.10 -14.04 16.95
N PHE A 532 -2.41 -13.52 15.75
CA PHE A 532 -2.59 -14.31 14.54
C PHE A 532 -1.35 -14.34 13.64
N VAL A 533 -0.28 -13.62 13.99
CA VAL A 533 1.01 -13.66 13.27
C VAL A 533 1.70 -14.99 13.54
N SER A 534 2.08 -15.73 12.49
CA SER A 534 2.76 -17.03 12.62
C SER A 534 4.20 -16.96 12.11
N ILE A 535 4.39 -16.58 10.84
CA ILE A 535 5.72 -16.41 10.21
C ILE A 535 6.03 -14.91 10.11
N ARG A 536 5.31 -14.25 9.20
CA ARG A 536 5.32 -12.80 8.99
C ARG A 536 3.88 -12.31 8.99
N ARG A 537 3.68 -10.99 9.09
CA ARG A 537 2.35 -10.41 8.88
C ARG A 537 1.90 -10.70 7.45
N GLY A 538 0.69 -11.22 7.27
CA GLY A 538 -0.01 -11.34 6.00
C GLY A 538 -1.16 -10.34 5.92
N LEU A 539 -1.92 -10.34 4.82
CA LEU A 539 -3.00 -9.38 4.57
C LEU A 539 -4.02 -9.31 5.73
N PHE A 540 -4.34 -10.45 6.34
CA PHE A 540 -5.30 -10.54 7.44
C PHE A 540 -4.84 -9.85 8.73
N ASN A 541 -3.56 -9.87 9.08
CA ASN A 541 -3.06 -9.39 10.38
C ASN A 541 -2.13 -8.16 10.26
N THR A 542 -1.88 -7.65 9.05
CA THR A 542 -1.23 -6.34 8.85
C THR A 542 -2.13 -5.21 9.35
N ARG A 543 -1.62 -4.45 10.32
CA ARG A 543 -2.32 -3.32 10.96
C ARG A 543 -2.05 -2.00 10.26
N ASP A 544 -0.79 -1.78 9.89
CA ASP A 544 -0.35 -0.58 9.18
C ASP A 544 -1.17 -0.35 7.89
N ARG A 545 -1.48 0.92 7.61
CA ARG A 545 -2.35 1.30 6.49
C ARG A 545 -1.61 1.18 5.16
N ALA A 546 -0.37 1.65 5.09
CA ALA A 546 0.40 1.64 3.85
C ALA A 546 0.77 0.22 3.44
N GLU A 547 1.30 -0.58 4.38
CA GLU A 547 1.65 -1.98 4.18
C GLU A 547 0.43 -2.80 3.78
N HIS A 548 -0.72 -2.61 4.45
CA HIS A 548 -1.94 -3.31 4.05
C HIS A 548 -2.42 -2.89 2.67
N THR A 549 -2.37 -1.61 2.33
CA THR A 549 -2.78 -1.11 1.01
C THR A 549 -1.92 -1.74 -0.09
N ARG A 550 -0.60 -1.81 0.13
CA ARG A 550 0.35 -2.49 -0.76
C ARG A 550 -0.03 -3.97 -0.96
N LYS A 551 -0.13 -4.73 0.13
CA LYS A 551 -0.52 -6.15 0.11
C LYS A 551 -1.88 -6.37 -0.54
N ARG A 552 -2.87 -5.55 -0.18
CA ARG A 552 -4.22 -5.65 -0.73
C ARG A 552 -4.21 -5.44 -2.24
N LYS A 553 -3.42 -4.49 -2.75
CA LYS A 553 -3.27 -4.23 -4.19
C LYS A 553 -2.70 -5.45 -4.91
N VAL A 554 -1.66 -6.07 -4.36
CA VAL A 554 -1.04 -7.28 -4.91
C VAL A 554 -2.03 -8.45 -4.95
N VAL A 555 -2.76 -8.67 -3.86
CA VAL A 555 -3.60 -9.88 -3.69
C VAL A 555 -4.98 -9.75 -4.35
N SER A 556 -5.58 -8.55 -4.42
CA SER A 556 -6.98 -8.40 -4.85
C SER A 556 -7.24 -8.81 -6.31
N HIS A 557 -6.26 -8.63 -7.21
CA HIS A 557 -6.41 -9.04 -8.61
C HIS A 557 -6.63 -10.56 -8.76
N THR A 558 -5.96 -11.35 -7.91
CA THR A 558 -6.11 -12.80 -7.85
C THR A 558 -7.54 -13.23 -7.53
N PHE A 559 -8.28 -12.45 -6.73
CA PHE A 559 -9.65 -12.76 -6.31
C PHE A 559 -10.73 -11.98 -7.11
N SER A 560 -10.37 -11.41 -8.26
CA SER A 560 -11.33 -10.78 -9.16
C SER A 560 -12.23 -11.83 -9.82
N ALA A 561 -13.46 -11.46 -10.19
CA ALA A 561 -14.39 -12.37 -10.87
C ALA A 561 -13.80 -13.00 -12.14
N LYS A 562 -12.95 -12.26 -12.87
CA LYS A 562 -12.26 -12.76 -14.08
C LYS A 562 -11.26 -13.88 -13.75
N SER A 563 -10.48 -13.73 -12.68
CA SER A 563 -9.50 -14.73 -12.25
C SER A 563 -10.17 -16.01 -11.74
N ILE A 564 -11.34 -15.88 -11.13
CA ILE A 564 -12.04 -16.98 -10.46
C ILE A 564 -12.58 -18.03 -11.43
N GLY A 565 -13.00 -17.65 -12.64
CA GLY A 565 -13.40 -18.63 -13.66
C GLY A 565 -12.29 -19.63 -14.01
N GLN A 566 -11.01 -19.25 -13.84
CA GLN A 566 -9.87 -20.15 -14.06
C GLN A 566 -9.65 -21.13 -12.89
N PHE A 567 -10.19 -20.81 -11.71
CA PHE A 567 -10.07 -21.62 -10.50
C PHE A 567 -11.15 -22.69 -10.39
N GLU A 568 -12.26 -22.50 -11.11
CA GLU A 568 -13.41 -23.39 -11.08
C GLU A 568 -13.04 -24.83 -11.36
N GLN A 569 -12.18 -25.10 -12.36
CA GLN A 569 -11.72 -26.45 -12.69
C GLN A 569 -11.13 -27.23 -11.50
N TYR A 570 -10.41 -26.54 -10.60
CA TYR A 570 -9.80 -27.18 -9.43
C TYR A 570 -10.85 -27.44 -8.33
N ILE A 571 -11.79 -26.51 -8.16
CA ILE A 571 -12.93 -26.70 -7.25
C ILE A 571 -13.80 -27.87 -7.76
N HIS A 572 -14.05 -27.92 -9.06
CA HIS A 572 -14.85 -28.94 -9.73
C HIS A 572 -14.24 -30.34 -9.54
N ALA A 573 -12.94 -30.51 -9.79
CA ALA A 573 -12.26 -31.80 -9.62
C ALA A 573 -12.34 -32.33 -8.17
N ASN A 574 -12.18 -31.46 -7.17
CA ASN A 574 -12.31 -31.86 -5.77
C ASN A 574 -13.77 -32.17 -5.39
N LEU A 575 -14.74 -31.45 -5.95
CA LEU A 575 -16.17 -31.74 -5.77
C LEU A 575 -16.57 -33.07 -6.41
N GLU A 576 -16.04 -33.42 -7.59
CA GLU A 576 -16.30 -34.71 -8.24
C GLU A 576 -15.83 -35.86 -7.37
N LEU A 577 -14.61 -35.77 -6.84
CA LEU A 577 -14.07 -36.75 -5.90
C LEU A 577 -14.94 -36.84 -4.64
N PHE A 578 -15.36 -35.70 -4.08
CA PHE A 578 -16.24 -35.67 -2.91
C PHE A 578 -17.59 -36.35 -3.17
N VAL A 579 -18.26 -36.03 -4.28
CA VAL A 579 -19.53 -36.66 -4.66
C VAL A 579 -19.34 -38.15 -4.90
N GLN A 580 -18.25 -38.56 -5.54
CA GLN A 580 -17.91 -39.97 -5.74
C GLN A 580 -17.73 -40.69 -4.40
N LYS A 581 -17.00 -40.10 -3.45
CA LYS A 581 -16.81 -40.68 -2.10
C LYS A 581 -18.13 -40.81 -1.35
N TRP A 582 -18.98 -39.79 -1.38
CA TRP A 582 -20.31 -39.85 -0.76
C TRP A 582 -21.23 -40.88 -1.42
N ARG A 583 -21.22 -41.02 -2.75
CA ARG A 583 -21.93 -42.09 -3.47
C ARG A 583 -21.46 -43.48 -3.01
N ASN A 584 -20.14 -43.67 -2.89
CA ASN A 584 -19.57 -44.93 -2.41
C ASN A 584 -19.99 -45.23 -0.97
N LEU A 585 -19.97 -44.25 -0.06
CA LEU A 585 -20.43 -44.42 1.32
C LEU A 585 -21.91 -44.76 1.38
N SER A 586 -22.73 -44.01 0.66
CA SER A 586 -24.17 -44.25 0.57
C SER A 586 -24.49 -45.67 0.07
N ASN A 587 -23.72 -46.20 -0.88
CA ASN A 587 -23.97 -47.52 -1.45
C ASN A 587 -23.43 -48.65 -0.57
N ASN A 588 -22.22 -48.48 -0.03
CA ASN A 588 -21.48 -49.56 0.63
C ASN A 588 -21.65 -49.60 2.16
N LYS A 589 -22.00 -48.47 2.79
CA LYS A 589 -22.13 -48.34 4.26
C LYS A 589 -23.56 -48.02 4.70
N LYS A 590 -24.57 -48.34 3.87
CA LYS A 590 -25.98 -48.16 4.23
C LYS A 590 -26.36 -49.03 5.43
N ASN A 591 -27.03 -48.44 6.41
CA ASN A 591 -27.64 -49.19 7.50
C ASN A 591 -28.82 -50.01 6.93
N PRO A 592 -28.88 -51.33 7.14
CA PRO A 592 -29.95 -52.18 6.61
C PRO A 592 -31.36 -51.80 7.05
N GLN A 593 -31.51 -51.14 8.22
CA GLN A 593 -32.81 -50.75 8.77
C GLN A 593 -33.30 -49.41 8.20
N THR A 594 -32.39 -48.44 8.02
CA THR A 594 -32.76 -47.08 7.60
C THR A 594 -32.60 -46.87 6.10
N GLY A 595 -31.69 -47.59 5.45
CA GLY A 595 -31.29 -47.38 4.07
C GLY A 595 -30.34 -46.19 3.84
N TYR A 596 -29.90 -45.51 4.90
CA TYR A 596 -28.97 -44.37 4.86
C TYR A 596 -27.61 -44.75 5.41
N ALA A 597 -26.54 -44.11 4.91
CA ALA A 597 -25.21 -44.20 5.50
C ALA A 597 -24.98 -43.00 6.44
N SER A 598 -24.66 -43.27 7.70
CA SER A 598 -24.40 -42.23 8.70
C SER A 598 -23.02 -41.62 8.51
N ILE A 599 -22.94 -40.29 8.47
CA ILE A 599 -21.69 -39.53 8.40
C ILE A 599 -21.72 -38.33 9.35
N ASP A 600 -20.54 -37.90 9.82
CA ASP A 600 -20.36 -36.54 10.32
C ASP A 600 -20.01 -35.63 9.14
N SER A 601 -20.96 -34.78 8.74
CA SER A 601 -20.78 -33.94 7.56
C SER A 601 -19.67 -32.91 7.73
N LEU A 602 -19.37 -32.48 8.96
CA LEU A 602 -18.33 -31.47 9.21
C LEU A 602 -16.95 -31.99 8.79
N HIS A 603 -16.64 -33.25 9.08
CA HIS A 603 -15.37 -33.86 8.65
C HIS A 603 -15.23 -33.85 7.13
N TRP A 604 -16.29 -34.25 6.42
CA TRP A 604 -16.29 -34.28 4.95
C TRP A 604 -16.18 -32.90 4.32
N PHE A 605 -16.88 -31.90 4.85
CA PHE A 605 -16.76 -30.52 4.39
C PHE A 605 -15.37 -29.93 4.71
N ASN A 606 -14.77 -30.31 5.83
CA ASN A 606 -13.38 -29.94 6.11
C ASN A 606 -12.41 -30.58 5.11
N TYR A 607 -12.53 -31.87 4.81
CA TYR A 607 -11.68 -32.53 3.81
C TYR A 607 -11.78 -31.85 2.45
N LEU A 608 -13.01 -31.55 2.03
CA LEU A 608 -13.27 -30.86 0.77
C LEU A 608 -12.66 -29.44 0.75
N ALA A 609 -12.92 -28.61 1.75
CA ALA A 609 -12.42 -27.25 1.79
C ALA A 609 -10.89 -27.19 1.92
N PHE A 610 -10.28 -28.11 2.67
CA PHE A 610 -8.82 -28.24 2.75
C PHE A 610 -8.21 -28.65 1.41
N ASP A 611 -8.77 -29.65 0.73
CA ASP A 611 -8.25 -30.10 -0.56
C ASP A 611 -8.44 -29.02 -1.64
N ILE A 612 -9.60 -28.35 -1.69
CA ILE A 612 -9.84 -27.21 -2.60
C ILE A 612 -8.81 -26.10 -2.36
N ILE A 613 -8.66 -25.61 -1.12
CA ILE A 613 -7.71 -24.52 -0.85
C ILE A 613 -6.27 -24.99 -0.99
N GLY A 614 -5.99 -26.27 -0.76
CA GLY A 614 -4.69 -26.87 -1.03
C GLY A 614 -4.33 -26.78 -2.52
N ASP A 615 -5.28 -27.17 -3.36
CA ASP A 615 -5.14 -27.14 -4.81
C ASP A 615 -5.03 -25.69 -5.32
N LEU A 616 -5.82 -24.77 -4.79
CA LEU A 616 -5.79 -23.36 -5.17
C LEU A 616 -4.56 -22.61 -4.63
N ALA A 617 -4.17 -22.81 -3.37
CA ALA A 617 -3.11 -22.03 -2.70
C ALA A 617 -1.71 -22.64 -2.79
N PHE A 618 -1.58 -23.91 -3.18
CA PHE A 618 -0.29 -24.59 -3.30
C PHE A 618 -0.11 -25.39 -4.59
N GLY A 619 -1.16 -25.50 -5.40
CA GLY A 619 -1.12 -26.20 -6.67
C GLY A 619 -1.25 -27.72 -6.55
N GLN A 620 -1.69 -28.24 -5.40
CA GLN A 620 -2.04 -29.65 -5.21
C GLN A 620 -2.92 -29.82 -3.95
N PRO A 621 -3.96 -30.68 -3.96
CA PRO A 621 -4.76 -31.01 -2.78
C PRO A 621 -3.91 -31.65 -1.66
N PHE A 622 -4.43 -31.66 -0.43
CA PHE A 622 -3.79 -32.38 0.69
C PHE A 622 -3.99 -33.90 0.60
N GLY A 623 -5.02 -34.32 -0.14
CA GLY A 623 -5.42 -35.72 -0.31
C GLY A 623 -6.28 -36.20 0.87
N MET A 624 -6.93 -35.29 1.59
CA MET A 624 -7.78 -35.64 2.73
C MET A 624 -9.05 -36.37 2.27
N LEU A 625 -9.63 -35.97 1.14
CA LEU A 625 -10.78 -36.66 0.53
C LEU A 625 -10.41 -38.07 0.07
N GLU A 626 -9.25 -38.21 -0.58
CA GLU A 626 -8.78 -39.50 -1.10
C GLU A 626 -8.54 -40.50 0.04
N LYS A 627 -7.84 -40.05 1.10
CA LYS A 627 -7.48 -40.85 2.28
C LYS A 627 -8.60 -40.99 3.30
N GLU A 628 -9.66 -40.19 3.18
CA GLU A 628 -10.78 -40.11 4.12
C GLU A 628 -10.32 -39.84 5.57
N LYS A 629 -9.28 -39.00 5.71
CA LYS A 629 -8.61 -38.78 6.99
C LYS A 629 -7.97 -37.41 7.09
N ASP A 630 -8.04 -36.81 8.28
CA ASP A 630 -7.35 -35.56 8.63
C ASP A 630 -5.84 -35.80 8.79
N ILE A 631 -5.10 -35.73 7.69
CA ILE A 631 -3.63 -35.83 7.68
C ILE A 631 -3.06 -34.87 6.65
N ALA A 632 -2.12 -34.03 7.07
CA ALA A 632 -1.26 -33.25 6.20
C ALA A 632 0.23 -33.45 6.52
N GLU A 633 1.09 -33.26 5.51
CA GLU A 633 2.54 -33.18 5.71
C GLU A 633 2.92 -31.86 6.38
N ILE A 634 3.80 -31.94 7.38
CA ILE A 634 4.39 -30.80 8.09
C ILE A 634 5.92 -30.86 8.04
N ARG A 635 6.56 -29.69 7.97
CA ARG A 635 8.00 -29.52 8.11
C ARG A 635 8.33 -28.40 9.09
N LYS A 636 9.13 -28.70 10.11
CA LYS A 636 9.53 -27.70 11.13
C LYS A 636 10.41 -26.58 10.56
N SER A 637 11.21 -26.90 9.54
CA SER A 637 12.03 -25.96 8.78
C SER A 637 12.19 -26.47 7.35
N LEU A 638 12.77 -25.67 6.45
CA LEU A 638 12.95 -26.04 5.04
C LEU A 638 13.71 -27.35 4.84
N ASP A 639 14.68 -27.63 5.71
CA ASP A 639 15.57 -28.79 5.62
C ASP A 639 15.20 -29.93 6.59
N ALA A 640 14.15 -29.75 7.40
CA ALA A 640 13.67 -30.78 8.30
C ALA A 640 12.98 -31.93 7.53
N PRO A 641 13.08 -33.18 8.03
CA PRO A 641 12.36 -34.30 7.44
C PRO A 641 10.83 -34.10 7.53
N PRO A 642 10.07 -34.58 6.54
CA PRO A 642 8.62 -34.49 6.55
C PRO A 642 8.04 -35.34 7.68
N THR A 643 7.07 -34.78 8.40
CA THR A 643 6.26 -35.48 9.41
C THR A 643 4.77 -35.26 9.10
N THR A 644 3.85 -35.85 9.87
CA THR A 644 2.41 -35.72 9.63
C THR A 644 1.68 -35.18 10.85
N ALA A 645 0.62 -34.39 10.62
CA ALA A 645 -0.24 -33.86 11.68
C ALA A 645 -1.70 -33.75 11.20
N PRO A 646 -2.68 -33.80 12.13
CA PRO A 646 -4.09 -33.53 11.84
C PRO A 646 -4.28 -32.03 11.58
N ALA A 647 -4.42 -31.63 10.32
CA ALA A 647 -4.44 -30.22 9.92
C ALA A 647 -5.69 -29.50 10.41
N ILE A 648 -6.84 -30.19 10.41
CA ILE A 648 -8.12 -29.61 10.86
C ILE A 648 -8.06 -29.37 12.38
N GLU A 649 -7.58 -30.36 13.15
CA GLU A 649 -7.42 -30.18 14.61
C GLU A 649 -6.41 -29.07 14.92
N VAL A 650 -5.27 -29.05 14.24
CA VAL A 650 -4.24 -28.01 14.38
C VAL A 650 -4.82 -26.62 14.09
N LEU A 651 -5.60 -26.48 13.01
CA LEU A 651 -6.25 -25.22 12.66
C LEU A 651 -7.27 -24.79 13.70
N ASN A 652 -8.08 -25.72 14.20
CA ASN A 652 -9.06 -25.49 15.27
C ASN A 652 -8.37 -24.98 16.54
N ARG A 653 -7.35 -25.70 17.01
CA ARG A 653 -6.59 -25.35 18.21
C ARG A 653 -5.94 -23.98 18.10
N ARG A 654 -5.30 -23.72 16.96
CA ARG A 654 -4.67 -22.42 16.66
C ARG A 654 -5.69 -21.29 16.70
N GLY A 655 -6.87 -21.49 16.09
CA GLY A 655 -7.93 -20.48 16.08
C GLY A 655 -8.44 -20.10 17.47
N GLU A 656 -8.63 -21.08 18.35
CA GLU A 656 -9.06 -20.86 19.75
C GLU A 656 -8.01 -20.12 20.57
N VAL A 657 -6.75 -20.53 20.46
CA VAL A 657 -5.65 -19.97 21.25
C VAL A 657 -5.29 -18.57 20.78
N SER A 658 -5.19 -18.34 19.46
CA SER A 658 -4.98 -16.98 18.92
C SER A 658 -6.15 -16.05 19.25
N GLY A 659 -7.40 -16.52 19.21
CA GLY A 659 -8.56 -15.73 19.61
C GLY A 659 -8.55 -15.35 21.09
N THR A 660 -8.04 -16.23 21.95
CA THR A 660 -7.88 -16.01 23.39
C THR A 660 -6.73 -15.04 23.68
N LEU A 661 -5.52 -15.32 23.16
CA LEU A 661 -4.34 -14.48 23.31
C LEU A 661 -4.52 -13.11 22.67
N GLY A 662 -5.38 -12.97 21.66
CA GLY A 662 -5.72 -11.67 21.07
C GLY A 662 -6.35 -10.69 22.06
N CYS A 663 -6.95 -11.18 23.17
CA CYS A 663 -7.46 -10.29 24.22
C CYS A 663 -6.34 -9.63 25.03
N LEU A 664 -5.15 -10.26 25.08
CA LEU A 664 -3.96 -9.76 25.76
C LEU A 664 -2.69 -10.27 25.02
N PRO A 665 -2.37 -9.69 23.84
CA PRO A 665 -1.35 -10.23 22.95
C PRO A 665 0.07 -10.23 23.56
N GLN A 666 0.29 -9.44 24.60
CA GLN A 666 1.53 -9.39 25.38
C GLN A 666 1.86 -10.74 26.05
N LEU A 667 0.87 -11.62 26.26
CA LEU A 667 1.11 -12.95 26.80
C LEU A 667 1.64 -13.96 25.77
N LYS A 668 1.57 -13.64 24.48
CA LYS A 668 1.94 -14.59 23.42
C LYS A 668 3.37 -15.15 23.55
N PRO A 669 4.43 -14.36 23.84
CA PRO A 669 5.78 -14.90 24.02
C PRO A 669 5.92 -15.87 25.21
N TYR A 670 5.04 -15.71 26.20
CA TYR A 670 5.03 -16.49 27.44
C TYR A 670 4.03 -17.64 27.43
N ALA A 671 3.20 -17.75 26.39
CA ALA A 671 2.07 -18.69 26.32
C ALA A 671 2.49 -20.15 26.56
N LYS A 672 3.67 -20.56 26.05
CA LYS A 672 4.20 -21.92 26.25
C LYS A 672 4.59 -22.25 27.69
N TYR A 673 4.78 -21.24 28.53
CA TYR A 673 5.15 -21.39 29.95
C TYR A 673 3.93 -21.26 30.88
N LEU A 674 2.75 -20.94 30.34
CA LEU A 674 1.53 -20.88 31.15
C LEU A 674 1.12 -22.29 31.59
N PRO A 675 0.60 -22.44 32.83
CA PRO A 675 0.28 -23.76 33.40
C PRO A 675 -0.90 -24.46 32.72
N ASP A 676 -1.77 -23.73 32.02
CA ASP A 676 -2.90 -24.30 31.28
C ASP A 676 -2.41 -24.89 29.93
N PRO A 677 -2.50 -26.22 29.71
CA PRO A 677 -2.04 -26.88 28.49
C PRO A 677 -2.67 -26.34 27.21
N PHE A 678 -3.82 -25.67 27.31
CA PHE A 678 -4.44 -24.96 26.19
C PHE A 678 -3.45 -24.04 25.47
N PHE A 679 -2.60 -23.32 26.21
CA PHE A 679 -1.65 -22.38 25.62
C PHE A 679 -0.44 -23.06 25.02
N SER A 680 0.15 -24.06 25.70
CA SER A 680 1.32 -24.78 25.17
C SER A 680 0.97 -25.60 23.92
N GLN A 681 -0.14 -26.34 23.94
CA GLN A 681 -0.67 -27.05 22.76
C GLN A 681 -1.08 -26.07 21.65
N GLY A 682 -1.51 -24.87 22.02
CA GLY A 682 -1.83 -23.81 21.07
C GLY A 682 -0.63 -23.25 20.32
N VAL A 683 0.47 -23.00 21.05
CA VAL A 683 1.73 -22.56 20.44
C VAL A 683 2.27 -23.66 19.52
N GLU A 684 2.22 -24.92 19.94
CA GLU A 684 2.57 -26.06 19.10
C GLU A 684 1.70 -26.13 17.84
N ALA A 685 0.39 -25.89 17.95
CA ALA A 685 -0.51 -25.82 16.80
C ALA A 685 -0.17 -24.65 15.85
N VAL A 686 0.27 -23.50 16.36
CA VAL A 686 0.77 -22.38 15.53
C VAL A 686 2.01 -22.79 14.73
N GLU A 687 2.95 -23.48 15.38
CA GLU A 687 4.19 -23.98 14.76
C GLU A 687 3.89 -25.05 13.71
N ASN A 688 3.03 -26.03 14.03
CA ASN A 688 2.64 -27.10 13.11
C ASN A 688 1.93 -26.57 11.87
N LEU A 689 1.03 -25.58 12.03
CA LEU A 689 0.31 -24.97 10.93
C LEU A 689 1.25 -24.18 9.99
N ALA A 690 2.22 -23.46 10.55
CA ALA A 690 3.29 -22.84 9.77
C ALA A 690 4.10 -23.90 9.01
N GLY A 691 4.36 -25.05 9.65
CA GLY A 691 5.05 -26.18 9.04
C GLY A 691 4.31 -26.81 7.85
N ILE A 692 2.98 -26.79 7.83
CA ILE A 692 2.17 -27.22 6.67
C ILE A 692 2.47 -26.29 5.47
N ALA A 693 2.40 -24.97 5.69
CA ALA A 693 2.63 -24.00 4.63
C ALA A 693 4.08 -24.05 4.10
N ILE A 694 5.06 -24.21 4.99
CA ILE A 694 6.47 -24.36 4.60
C ILE A 694 6.67 -25.60 3.72
N ALA A 695 6.11 -26.75 4.10
CA ALA A 695 6.20 -27.98 3.32
C ALA A 695 5.64 -27.80 1.91
N ARG A 696 4.46 -27.18 1.79
CA ARG A 696 3.77 -26.96 0.52
C ARG A 696 4.47 -25.95 -0.39
N VAL A 697 4.90 -24.82 0.17
CA VAL A 697 5.65 -23.82 -0.61
C VAL A 697 6.98 -24.39 -1.08
N LYS A 698 7.69 -25.18 -0.25
CA LYS A 698 8.90 -25.86 -0.67
C LYS A 698 8.64 -26.83 -1.83
N GLN A 699 7.63 -27.69 -1.70
CA GLN A 699 7.28 -28.65 -2.75
C GLN A 699 7.00 -27.97 -4.09
N ARG A 700 6.30 -26.82 -4.08
CA ARG A 700 6.01 -26.03 -5.28
C ARG A 700 7.26 -25.38 -5.87
N LEU A 701 8.17 -24.88 -5.04
CA LEU A 701 9.41 -24.26 -5.50
C LEU A 701 10.37 -25.31 -6.07
N ASP A 702 10.40 -26.51 -5.49
CA ASP A 702 11.22 -27.63 -5.98
C ASP A 702 10.67 -28.22 -7.30
N ASN A 703 9.35 -28.14 -7.53
CA ASN A 703 8.68 -28.60 -8.76
C ASN A 703 7.81 -27.49 -9.38
N PRO A 704 8.39 -26.50 -10.06
CA PRO A 704 7.63 -25.40 -10.66
C PRO A 704 6.79 -25.90 -11.84
N ASN A 705 5.47 -25.75 -11.74
CA ASN A 705 4.56 -25.93 -12.88
C ASN A 705 4.20 -24.55 -13.44
N THR A 706 4.77 -24.18 -14.58
CA THR A 706 4.61 -22.87 -15.21
C THR A 706 3.28 -22.66 -15.93
N ASP A 707 2.58 -23.75 -16.28
CA ASP A 707 1.34 -23.69 -17.06
C ASP A 707 0.09 -23.61 -16.16
N ARG A 708 0.26 -23.88 -14.86
CA ARG A 708 -0.82 -23.92 -13.89
C ARG A 708 -1.16 -22.52 -13.37
N VAL A 709 -2.43 -22.13 -13.55
CA VAL A 709 -2.95 -20.85 -13.05
C VAL A 709 -3.70 -21.08 -11.73
N ASP A 710 -3.00 -20.94 -10.61
CA ASP A 710 -3.53 -21.07 -9.25
C ASP A 710 -3.28 -19.80 -8.40
N LEU A 711 -3.80 -19.71 -7.18
CA LEU A 711 -3.65 -18.52 -6.33
C LEU A 711 -2.18 -18.22 -6.05
N LEU A 712 -1.34 -19.25 -5.89
CA LEU A 712 0.08 -19.10 -5.59
C LEU A 712 0.85 -18.58 -6.80
N ALA A 713 0.58 -19.11 -8.00
CA ALA A 713 1.13 -18.60 -9.26
C ALA A 713 0.79 -17.12 -9.42
N ARG A 714 -0.47 -16.74 -9.17
CA ARG A 714 -0.90 -15.33 -9.21
C ARG A 714 -0.23 -14.46 -8.14
N LEU A 715 -0.02 -14.99 -6.94
CA LEU A 715 0.74 -14.28 -5.89
C LEU A 715 2.22 -14.10 -6.27
N MET A 716 2.83 -15.09 -6.92
CA MET A 716 4.22 -15.03 -7.42
C MET A 716 4.37 -14.06 -8.59
N GLU A 717 3.32 -13.90 -9.41
CA GLU A 717 3.23 -12.90 -10.49
C GLU A 717 2.89 -11.50 -9.98
N GLY A 718 2.24 -11.42 -8.81
CA GLY A 718 1.76 -10.19 -8.21
C GLY A 718 2.89 -9.18 -7.98
N LYS A 719 2.74 -8.01 -8.58
CA LYS A 719 3.65 -6.86 -8.41
C LYS A 719 2.96 -5.76 -7.61
N ASP A 720 3.71 -5.12 -6.72
CA ASP A 720 3.20 -3.95 -6.01
C ASP A 720 3.29 -2.66 -6.85
N ALA A 721 3.01 -1.50 -6.23
CA ALA A 721 3.03 -0.21 -6.92
C ALA A 721 4.42 0.18 -7.45
N ASN A 722 5.49 -0.43 -6.93
CA ASN A 722 6.87 -0.23 -7.34
C ASN A 722 7.33 -1.28 -8.36
N GLY A 723 6.44 -2.21 -8.76
CA GLY A 723 6.77 -3.30 -9.67
C GLY A 723 7.47 -4.50 -9.00
N GLU A 724 7.63 -4.48 -7.68
CA GLU A 724 8.33 -5.53 -6.92
C GLU A 724 7.42 -6.73 -6.64
N LYS A 725 7.99 -7.94 -6.70
CA LYS A 725 7.30 -9.19 -6.34
C LYS A 725 7.32 -9.40 -4.83
N LEU A 726 6.41 -10.23 -4.33
CA LEU A 726 6.44 -10.66 -2.92
C LEU A 726 7.70 -11.50 -2.64
N GLY A 727 8.41 -11.16 -1.57
CA GLY A 727 9.54 -11.97 -1.08
C GLY A 727 9.07 -13.35 -0.60
N ARG A 728 9.96 -14.34 -0.57
CA ARG A 728 9.62 -15.75 -0.24
C ARG A 728 8.90 -15.92 1.10
N GLU A 729 9.36 -15.25 2.15
CA GLU A 729 8.72 -15.30 3.47
C GLU A 729 7.32 -14.67 3.47
N GLU A 730 7.18 -13.56 2.74
CA GLU A 730 5.89 -12.87 2.59
C GLU A 730 4.91 -13.73 1.78
N LEU A 731 5.37 -14.34 0.68
CA LEU A 731 4.61 -15.30 -0.11
C LEU A 731 4.13 -16.48 0.75
N THR A 732 5.01 -17.03 1.58
CA THR A 732 4.67 -18.14 2.51
C THR A 732 3.63 -17.70 3.53
N ALA A 733 3.73 -16.48 4.07
CA ALA A 733 2.76 -15.93 5.00
C ALA A 733 1.38 -15.66 4.36
N GLU A 734 1.35 -15.20 3.10
CA GLU A 734 0.10 -15.02 2.35
C GLU A 734 -0.53 -16.37 1.98
N ALA A 735 0.25 -17.35 1.54
CA ALA A 735 -0.25 -18.70 1.25
C ALA A 735 -0.82 -19.38 2.50
N LEU A 736 -0.15 -19.24 3.65
CA LEU A 736 -0.68 -19.68 4.95
C LEU A 736 -1.99 -18.96 5.31
N THR A 737 -2.08 -17.66 5.04
CA THR A 737 -3.30 -16.87 5.28
C THR A 737 -4.45 -17.38 4.42
N GLN A 738 -4.19 -17.75 3.15
CA GLN A 738 -5.19 -18.32 2.26
C GLN A 738 -5.66 -19.70 2.72
N LEU A 739 -4.75 -20.59 3.08
CA LEU A 739 -5.06 -21.91 3.64
C LEU A 739 -6.02 -21.80 4.82
N ILE A 740 -5.72 -20.92 5.78
CA ILE A 740 -6.55 -20.72 6.98
C ILE A 740 -7.92 -20.12 6.63
N ALA A 741 -7.93 -19.06 5.81
CA ALA A 741 -9.16 -18.33 5.55
C ALA A 741 -10.13 -19.11 4.65
N GLY A 742 -9.61 -19.83 3.65
CA GLY A 742 -10.40 -20.57 2.66
C GLY A 742 -10.94 -21.91 3.16
N SER A 743 -10.20 -22.62 4.02
CA SER A 743 -10.67 -23.92 4.53
C SER A 743 -11.77 -23.77 5.59
N ASP A 744 -11.42 -23.13 6.71
CA ASP A 744 -12.22 -23.12 7.95
C ASP A 744 -13.56 -22.38 7.79
N THR A 745 -13.59 -21.28 7.05
CA THR A 745 -14.84 -20.51 6.91
C THR A 745 -15.84 -21.22 6.01
N THR A 746 -15.39 -21.79 4.89
CA THR A 746 -16.28 -22.48 3.94
C THR A 746 -16.81 -23.78 4.51
N SER A 747 -15.96 -24.62 5.13
CA SER A 747 -16.39 -25.92 5.67
C SER A 747 -17.43 -25.78 6.78
N ASN A 748 -17.21 -24.83 7.71
CA ASN A 748 -18.15 -24.53 8.79
C ASN A 748 -19.48 -24.01 8.25
N THR A 749 -19.44 -23.16 7.22
CA THR A 749 -20.65 -22.63 6.57
C THR A 749 -21.40 -23.74 5.83
N ALA A 750 -20.73 -24.61 5.08
CA ALA A 750 -21.35 -25.74 4.39
C ALA A 750 -22.01 -26.73 5.36
N CYS A 751 -21.35 -27.03 6.49
CA CYS A 751 -21.94 -27.84 7.56
C CYS A 751 -23.20 -27.18 8.15
N ALA A 752 -23.15 -25.88 8.42
CA ALA A 752 -24.31 -25.14 8.91
C ALA A 752 -25.46 -25.12 7.88
N ILE A 753 -25.15 -24.98 6.58
CA ILE A 753 -26.16 -25.04 5.51
C ILE A 753 -26.89 -26.38 5.57
N LEU A 754 -26.13 -27.48 5.62
CA LEU A 754 -26.73 -28.81 5.67
C LEU A 754 -27.60 -28.99 6.91
N TYR A 755 -27.12 -28.55 8.08
CA TYR A 755 -27.89 -28.56 9.32
C TYR A 755 -29.24 -27.83 9.19
N TYR A 756 -29.23 -26.57 8.73
CA TYR A 756 -30.45 -25.77 8.68
C TYR A 756 -31.42 -26.23 7.59
N VAL A 757 -30.92 -26.64 6.43
CA VAL A 757 -31.76 -27.13 5.33
C VAL A 757 -32.45 -28.43 5.71
N VAL A 758 -31.75 -29.39 6.33
CA VAL A 758 -32.32 -30.69 6.70
C VAL A 758 -33.34 -30.58 7.84
N ARG A 759 -33.16 -29.60 8.75
CA ARG A 759 -34.02 -29.46 9.92
C ARG A 759 -35.17 -28.47 9.79
N THR A 760 -35.15 -27.62 8.76
CA THR A 760 -36.21 -26.62 8.57
C THR A 760 -37.27 -27.17 7.62
N PRO A 761 -38.52 -27.39 8.08
CA PRO A 761 -39.55 -27.98 7.24
C PRO A 761 -39.78 -27.21 5.93
N GLY A 762 -39.83 -27.93 4.81
CA GLY A 762 -40.13 -27.36 3.50
C GLY A 762 -38.94 -26.73 2.76
N VAL A 763 -37.80 -26.49 3.42
CA VAL A 763 -36.63 -25.86 2.78
C VAL A 763 -35.92 -26.84 1.86
N LEU A 764 -35.67 -28.08 2.31
CA LEU A 764 -35.01 -29.11 1.51
C LEU A 764 -35.79 -29.39 0.22
N GLU A 765 -37.11 -29.51 0.31
CA GLU A 765 -37.98 -29.79 -0.84
C GLU A 765 -37.95 -28.65 -1.86
N LYS A 766 -38.01 -27.40 -1.41
CA LYS A 766 -37.93 -26.22 -2.29
C LYS A 766 -36.57 -26.11 -2.96
N LEU A 767 -35.49 -26.32 -2.21
CA LEU A 767 -34.13 -26.28 -2.72
C LEU A 767 -33.90 -27.39 -3.77
N GLN A 768 -34.31 -28.62 -3.47
CA GLN A 768 -34.20 -29.72 -4.43
C GLN A 768 -35.06 -29.48 -5.67
N LYS A 769 -36.27 -28.92 -5.52
CA LYS A 769 -37.13 -28.58 -6.66
C LYS A 769 -36.47 -27.55 -7.61
N GLU A 770 -35.84 -26.50 -7.07
CA GLU A 770 -35.11 -25.53 -7.90
C GLU A 770 -33.92 -26.20 -8.61
N LEU A 771 -33.15 -27.02 -7.90
CA LEU A 771 -32.00 -27.72 -8.48
C LEU A 771 -32.42 -28.72 -9.57
N ASP A 772 -33.48 -29.50 -9.33
CA ASP A 772 -33.98 -30.49 -10.29
C ASP A 772 -34.49 -29.86 -11.59
N ALA A 773 -35.04 -28.64 -11.51
CA ALA A 773 -35.54 -27.90 -12.66
C ALA A 773 -34.43 -27.29 -13.54
N ASN A 774 -33.25 -27.03 -12.97
CA ASN A 774 -32.21 -26.25 -13.62
C ASN A 774 -30.92 -27.03 -13.92
N ILE A 775 -30.60 -28.08 -13.17
CA ILE A 775 -29.35 -28.83 -13.32
C ILE A 775 -29.55 -30.36 -13.35
N GLY A 776 -28.69 -31.04 -14.11
CA GLY A 776 -28.59 -32.49 -14.11
C GLY A 776 -27.90 -33.04 -12.86
N PRO A 777 -27.88 -34.37 -12.67
CA PRO A 777 -27.11 -34.98 -11.60
C PRO A 777 -25.59 -34.81 -11.77
N GLY A 778 -24.84 -34.99 -10.68
CA GLY A 778 -23.39 -34.79 -10.65
C GLY A 778 -23.00 -33.41 -10.10
N VAL A 779 -21.80 -32.94 -10.47
CA VAL A 779 -21.26 -31.64 -10.06
C VAL A 779 -21.59 -30.62 -11.15
N PRO A 780 -22.34 -29.55 -10.85
CA PRO A 780 -22.64 -28.52 -11.84
C PRO A 780 -21.46 -27.56 -12.03
N GLN A 781 -21.34 -26.99 -13.22
CA GLN A 781 -20.52 -25.81 -13.45
C GLN A 781 -21.15 -24.59 -12.75
N TYR A 782 -20.33 -23.66 -12.31
CA TYR A 782 -20.73 -22.43 -11.63
C TYR A 782 -21.74 -21.62 -12.46
N GLU A 783 -21.55 -21.55 -13.78
CA GLU A 783 -22.49 -20.86 -14.67
C GLU A 783 -23.92 -21.39 -14.57
N GLN A 784 -24.10 -22.68 -14.28
CA GLN A 784 -25.43 -23.31 -14.14
C GLN A 784 -26.10 -22.99 -12.81
N VAL A 785 -25.34 -22.57 -11.80
CA VAL A 785 -25.83 -22.35 -10.43
C VAL A 785 -25.70 -20.90 -9.95
N ARG A 786 -25.01 -20.05 -10.71
CA ARG A 786 -24.70 -18.66 -10.34
C ARG A 786 -25.97 -17.86 -10.07
N ASP A 787 -27.00 -18.05 -10.89
CA ASP A 787 -28.20 -17.23 -10.91
C ASP A 787 -29.42 -17.94 -10.26
N LEU A 788 -29.20 -19.05 -9.55
CA LEU A 788 -30.25 -19.76 -8.81
C LEU A 788 -30.60 -19.01 -7.51
N GLU A 789 -31.83 -18.48 -7.46
CA GLU A 789 -32.28 -17.58 -6.40
C GLU A 789 -32.39 -18.28 -5.05
N TYR A 790 -33.06 -19.44 -4.98
CA TYR A 790 -33.30 -20.12 -3.72
C TYR A 790 -32.00 -20.68 -3.13
N VAL A 791 -31.09 -21.20 -3.96
CA VAL A 791 -29.71 -21.54 -3.56
C VAL A 791 -29.03 -20.34 -2.88
N GLN A 792 -29.08 -19.15 -3.50
CA GLN A 792 -28.48 -17.94 -2.95
C GLN A 792 -29.14 -17.52 -1.62
N TRP A 793 -30.46 -17.65 -1.53
CA TRP A 793 -31.22 -17.34 -0.31
C TRP A 793 -30.86 -18.26 0.85
N VAL A 794 -30.73 -19.56 0.60
CA VAL A 794 -30.30 -20.54 1.61
C VAL A 794 -28.88 -20.23 2.12
N ILE A 795 -27.95 -19.90 1.21
CA ILE A 795 -26.58 -19.53 1.58
C ILE A 795 -26.58 -18.24 2.43
N ASN A 796 -27.29 -17.20 2.00
CA ASN A 796 -27.33 -15.93 2.72
C ASN A 796 -28.00 -16.07 4.09
N GLU A 797 -29.11 -16.79 4.17
CA GLU A 797 -29.80 -17.00 5.45
C GLU A 797 -28.94 -17.83 6.40
N THR A 798 -28.18 -18.79 5.88
CA THR A 798 -27.24 -19.55 6.71
C THR A 798 -26.13 -18.66 7.24
N MET A 799 -25.51 -17.84 6.39
CA MET A 799 -24.47 -16.90 6.84
C MET A 799 -25.01 -15.87 7.84
N ARG A 800 -26.30 -15.50 7.77
CA ARG A 800 -26.95 -14.63 8.76
C ARG A 800 -27.12 -15.36 10.09
N ILE A 801 -27.87 -16.46 10.12
CA ILE A 801 -28.22 -17.14 11.37
C ILE A 801 -27.03 -17.87 12.01
N HIS A 802 -26.12 -18.42 11.20
CA HIS A 802 -24.93 -19.07 11.71
C HIS A 802 -23.84 -18.06 12.05
N SER A 803 -23.65 -17.01 11.23
CA SER A 803 -22.60 -16.02 11.42
C SER A 803 -21.24 -16.64 11.73
N THR A 804 -20.67 -17.37 10.75
CA THR A 804 -19.38 -18.09 10.91
C THR A 804 -18.28 -17.18 11.48
N SER A 805 -18.23 -15.92 11.04
CA SER A 805 -17.52 -14.85 11.75
C SER A 805 -18.49 -14.09 12.66
N SER A 806 -18.61 -14.55 13.92
CA SER A 806 -19.62 -14.08 14.89
C SER A 806 -19.18 -12.85 15.68
N LEU A 807 -17.87 -12.73 15.93
CA LEU A 807 -17.30 -11.72 16.81
C LEU A 807 -17.24 -10.34 16.14
N GLY A 808 -17.27 -9.29 16.97
CA GLY A 808 -16.97 -7.95 16.50
C GLY A 808 -15.50 -7.79 16.18
N LEU A 809 -15.18 -7.45 14.93
CA LEU A 809 -13.81 -7.24 14.46
C LEU A 809 -13.25 -5.94 15.06
N PRO A 810 -12.26 -5.96 15.97
CA PRO A 810 -11.85 -4.76 16.66
C PRO A 810 -11.06 -3.81 15.75
N ARG A 811 -11.38 -2.51 15.86
CA ARG A 811 -10.68 -1.42 15.19
C ARG A 811 -10.36 -0.33 16.19
N LEU A 812 -9.16 0.23 16.12
CA LEU A 812 -8.79 1.41 16.89
C LEU A 812 -9.35 2.64 16.20
N THR A 813 -10.00 3.50 16.99
CA THR A 813 -10.27 4.88 16.59
C THR A 813 -8.97 5.58 16.18
N PRO A 814 -9.02 6.57 15.26
CA PRO A 814 -7.83 7.20 14.71
C PRO A 814 -6.83 7.65 15.78
N LEU A 815 -5.58 7.18 15.66
CA LEU A 815 -4.47 7.57 16.54
C LEU A 815 -3.76 8.80 15.97
N PRO A 816 -3.02 9.56 16.81
CA PRO A 816 -2.13 10.61 16.34
C PRO A 816 -1.17 10.11 15.25
N THR A 817 -1.13 10.80 14.12
CA THR A 817 -0.14 10.57 13.05
C THR A 817 0.60 11.88 12.73
N PRO A 818 1.75 11.83 12.04
CA PRO A 818 2.44 13.05 11.60
C PRO A 818 1.54 14.00 10.80
N ASP A 819 0.64 13.45 9.98
CA ASP A 819 -0.30 14.21 9.15
C ASP A 819 -1.56 14.65 9.92
N HIS A 820 -1.86 14.02 11.06
CA HIS A 820 -3.03 14.30 11.89
C HIS A 820 -2.69 14.13 13.39
N PRO A 821 -1.93 15.06 13.99
CA PRO A 821 -1.38 14.89 15.34
C PRO A 821 -2.45 14.91 16.44
N ASN A 822 -3.60 15.54 16.19
CA ASN A 822 -4.69 15.68 17.16
C ASN A 822 -6.01 15.09 16.63
N PRO A 823 -6.14 13.75 16.51
CA PRO A 823 -7.38 13.10 16.07
C PRO A 823 -8.56 13.48 16.97
N LYS A 824 -9.68 13.87 16.35
CA LYS A 824 -10.92 14.15 17.06
C LYS A 824 -11.48 12.87 17.69
N PRO A 825 -12.10 12.94 18.88
CA PRO A 825 -12.88 11.83 19.42
C PRO A 825 -13.98 11.39 18.44
N VAL A 826 -14.30 10.10 18.44
CA VAL A 826 -15.36 9.54 17.59
C VAL A 826 -16.65 9.51 18.38
N GLU A 827 -17.75 9.99 17.80
CA GLU A 827 -19.08 9.94 18.41
C GLU A 827 -19.97 8.90 17.73
N ILE A 828 -20.54 7.97 18.50
CA ILE A 828 -21.50 6.97 18.01
C ILE A 828 -22.59 6.80 19.07
N LEU A 829 -23.86 6.93 18.67
CA LEU A 829 -25.04 6.78 19.56
C LEU A 829 -24.97 7.65 20.84
N GLY A 830 -24.43 8.86 20.73
CA GLY A 830 -24.29 9.79 21.86
C GLY A 830 -23.14 9.48 22.83
N TYR A 831 -22.31 8.47 22.53
CA TYR A 831 -21.08 8.19 23.27
C TYR A 831 -19.86 8.74 22.55
N THR A 832 -18.97 9.38 23.30
CA THR A 832 -17.71 9.94 22.80
C THR A 832 -16.55 9.01 23.14
N PHE A 833 -15.84 8.54 22.11
CA PHE A 833 -14.72 7.60 22.22
C PHE A 833 -13.40 8.32 21.93
N PRO A 834 -12.46 8.35 22.90
CA PRO A 834 -11.16 8.98 22.69
C PRO A 834 -10.30 8.19 21.68
N PRO A 835 -9.34 8.86 21.01
CA PRO A 835 -8.33 8.23 20.15
C PRO A 835 -7.69 6.98 20.77
N GLY A 836 -7.56 5.92 19.99
CA GLY A 836 -7.01 4.64 20.45
C GLY A 836 -8.00 3.73 21.18
N THR A 837 -9.26 4.11 21.36
CA THR A 837 -10.31 3.18 21.83
C THR A 837 -10.58 2.11 20.79
N ALA A 838 -10.63 0.83 21.18
CA ALA A 838 -11.05 -0.26 20.30
C ALA A 838 -12.58 -0.33 20.21
N LEU A 839 -13.13 -0.22 19.00
CA LEU A 839 -14.55 -0.37 18.70
C LEU A 839 -14.78 -1.56 17.79
N SER A 840 -15.90 -2.26 17.96
CA SER A 840 -16.29 -3.38 17.10
C SER A 840 -17.80 -3.53 16.98
N VAL A 841 -18.27 -4.10 15.87
CA VAL A 841 -19.67 -4.44 15.63
C VAL A 841 -19.82 -5.96 15.62
N PRO A 842 -20.52 -6.58 16.60
CA PRO A 842 -20.65 -8.03 16.68
C PRO A 842 -21.65 -8.57 15.66
N SER A 843 -21.14 -9.20 14.59
CA SER A 843 -21.95 -9.71 13.47
C SER A 843 -23.07 -10.64 13.92
N TYR A 844 -22.82 -11.53 14.89
CA TYR A 844 -23.88 -12.43 15.40
C TYR A 844 -25.06 -11.64 15.97
N THR A 845 -24.81 -10.66 16.84
CA THR A 845 -25.86 -9.85 17.46
C THR A 845 -26.58 -8.96 16.43
N ILE A 846 -25.85 -8.37 15.46
CA ILE A 846 -26.49 -7.62 14.36
C ILE A 846 -27.39 -8.53 13.53
N HIS A 847 -26.92 -9.72 13.18
CA HIS A 847 -27.66 -10.67 12.36
C HIS A 847 -28.87 -11.28 13.07
N HIS A 848 -28.93 -11.26 14.41
CA HIS A 848 -30.07 -11.73 15.23
C HIS A 848 -30.89 -10.58 15.84
N SER A 849 -30.60 -9.33 15.48
CA SER A 849 -31.34 -8.18 16.00
C SER A 849 -32.79 -8.22 15.53
N LYS A 850 -33.73 -8.35 16.47
CA LYS A 850 -35.18 -8.31 16.18
C LYS A 850 -35.64 -6.93 15.68
N GLU A 851 -34.89 -5.88 15.99
CA GLU A 851 -35.13 -4.53 15.47
C GLU A 851 -34.85 -4.44 13.96
N ILE A 852 -33.83 -5.18 13.48
CA ILE A 852 -33.42 -5.16 12.07
C ILE A 852 -34.15 -6.26 11.28
N TRP A 853 -34.21 -7.47 11.82
CA TRP A 853 -34.65 -8.68 11.11
C TRP A 853 -36.09 -9.08 11.38
N GLY A 854 -36.76 -8.44 12.34
CA GLY A 854 -38.13 -8.72 12.74
C GLY A 854 -38.25 -9.76 13.86
N PRO A 855 -39.49 -10.12 14.26
CA PRO A 855 -39.72 -11.04 15.38
C PRO A 855 -39.16 -12.45 15.15
N ASP A 856 -39.04 -12.87 13.89
CA ASP A 856 -38.52 -14.17 13.47
C ASP A 856 -37.01 -14.14 13.15
N ALA A 857 -36.26 -13.19 13.73
CA ALA A 857 -34.81 -13.07 13.52
C ALA A 857 -34.04 -14.35 13.90
N ASP A 858 -34.54 -15.11 14.88
CA ASP A 858 -33.93 -16.36 15.36
C ASP A 858 -34.36 -17.58 14.53
N GLU A 859 -35.24 -17.41 13.53
CA GLU A 859 -35.74 -18.48 12.66
C GLU A 859 -34.97 -18.52 11.33
N PHE A 860 -34.77 -19.74 10.79
CA PHE A 860 -34.15 -19.94 9.49
C PHE A 860 -35.20 -19.80 8.37
N VAL A 861 -35.20 -18.64 7.70
CA VAL A 861 -36.20 -18.33 6.67
C VAL A 861 -35.51 -17.86 5.39
N PRO A 862 -35.20 -18.75 4.42
CA PRO A 862 -34.59 -18.35 3.15
C PRO A 862 -35.40 -17.27 2.40
N GLU A 863 -36.72 -17.31 2.46
CA GLU A 863 -37.61 -16.34 1.80
C GLU A 863 -37.44 -14.89 2.32
N ARG A 864 -36.71 -14.70 3.42
CA ARG A 864 -36.27 -13.38 3.91
C ARG A 864 -35.51 -12.58 2.86
N TRP A 865 -34.81 -13.26 1.97
CA TRP A 865 -34.01 -12.68 0.90
C TRP A 865 -34.78 -12.37 -0.38
N SER A 866 -36.09 -12.68 -0.41
CA SER A 866 -36.95 -12.27 -1.52
C SER A 866 -37.07 -10.75 -1.60
N GLU A 867 -37.16 -10.21 -2.82
CA GLU A 867 -37.26 -8.76 -3.05
C GLU A 867 -38.43 -8.10 -2.32
N LYS A 868 -39.52 -8.85 -2.10
CA LYS A 868 -40.72 -8.38 -1.40
C LYS A 868 -40.52 -8.20 0.10
N ARG A 869 -39.55 -8.91 0.69
CA ARG A 869 -39.36 -8.99 2.15
C ARG A 869 -38.07 -8.30 2.61
N LEU A 870 -37.03 -8.33 1.80
CA LEU A 870 -35.73 -7.77 2.14
C LEU A 870 -35.77 -6.23 2.16
N THR A 871 -35.49 -5.63 3.31
CA THR A 871 -35.41 -4.16 3.44
C THR A 871 -33.99 -3.65 3.14
N PRO A 872 -33.82 -2.37 2.73
CA PRO A 872 -32.49 -1.77 2.56
C PRO A 872 -31.65 -1.84 3.85
N ARG A 873 -32.27 -1.58 5.01
CA ARG A 873 -31.62 -1.66 6.32
C ARG A 873 -31.07 -3.05 6.62
N GLN A 874 -31.84 -4.10 6.34
CA GLN A 874 -31.39 -5.50 6.49
C GLN A 874 -30.23 -5.84 5.56
N LYS A 875 -30.28 -5.36 4.32
CA LYS A 875 -29.22 -5.55 3.33
C LYS A 875 -27.90 -4.90 3.78
N GLU A 876 -27.96 -3.71 4.37
CA GLU A 876 -26.78 -3.00 4.90
C GLU A 876 -26.25 -3.62 6.20
N ALA A 877 -27.15 -4.18 7.03
CA ALA A 877 -26.79 -4.87 8.26
C ALA A 877 -26.21 -6.29 8.04
N PHE A 878 -26.32 -6.85 6.83
CA PHE A 878 -25.78 -8.16 6.50
C PHE A 878 -24.29 -8.07 6.13
N ILE A 879 -23.42 -8.43 7.07
CA ILE A 879 -21.97 -8.25 6.98
C ILE A 879 -21.16 -9.54 7.16
N PRO A 880 -21.52 -10.68 6.53
CA PRO A 880 -20.79 -11.95 6.71
C PRO A 880 -19.34 -11.88 6.25
N PHE A 881 -19.02 -10.97 5.33
CA PHE A 881 -17.68 -10.74 4.79
C PHE A 881 -17.04 -9.43 5.30
N SER A 882 -17.63 -8.78 6.31
CA SER A 882 -17.33 -7.39 6.69
C SER A 882 -17.53 -6.40 5.53
N VAL A 883 -17.35 -5.10 5.79
CA VAL A 883 -17.36 -4.05 4.76
C VAL A 883 -16.05 -3.25 4.75
N GLY A 884 -15.90 -2.40 3.73
CA GLY A 884 -14.82 -1.43 3.60
C GLY A 884 -13.46 -2.01 3.17
N PRO A 885 -12.35 -1.29 3.38
CA PRO A 885 -11.03 -1.63 2.82
C PRO A 885 -10.43 -2.91 3.43
N ARG A 886 -11.01 -3.40 4.53
CA ARG A 886 -10.59 -4.63 5.23
C ARG A 886 -11.59 -5.79 5.04
N ALA A 887 -12.59 -5.65 4.15
CA ALA A 887 -13.53 -6.72 3.82
C ALA A 887 -12.83 -7.96 3.25
N CYS A 888 -13.49 -9.12 3.34
CA CYS A 888 -12.96 -10.39 2.85
C CYS A 888 -12.49 -10.28 1.39
N VAL A 889 -11.23 -10.63 1.12
CA VAL A 889 -10.70 -10.65 -0.26
C VAL A 889 -11.22 -11.84 -1.06
N GLY A 890 -11.46 -12.98 -0.38
CA GLY A 890 -11.89 -14.23 -0.99
C GLY A 890 -13.41 -14.36 -1.16
N ARG A 891 -14.20 -13.29 -0.99
CA ARG A 891 -15.66 -13.34 -1.03
C ARG A 891 -16.20 -14.07 -2.26
N ASN A 892 -15.74 -13.69 -3.45
CA ASN A 892 -16.23 -14.25 -4.70
C ASN A 892 -15.88 -15.75 -4.85
N VAL A 893 -14.71 -16.17 -4.33
CA VAL A 893 -14.31 -17.59 -4.35
C VAL A 893 -15.20 -18.38 -3.41
N ALA A 894 -15.42 -17.89 -2.18
CA ALA A 894 -16.29 -18.54 -1.21
C ALA A 894 -17.75 -18.64 -1.70
N GLU A 895 -18.29 -17.59 -2.34
CA GLU A 895 -19.64 -17.62 -2.92
C GLU A 895 -19.76 -18.65 -4.04
N MET A 896 -18.76 -18.76 -4.93
CA MET A 896 -18.72 -19.79 -5.97
C MET A 896 -18.62 -21.19 -5.36
N GLU A 897 -17.67 -21.40 -4.45
CA GLU A 897 -17.43 -22.67 -3.78
C GLU A 897 -18.69 -23.16 -3.04
N LEU A 898 -19.34 -22.30 -2.25
CA LEU A 898 -20.57 -22.63 -1.54
C LEU A 898 -21.72 -22.96 -2.49
N LYS A 899 -21.90 -22.21 -3.60
CA LYS A 899 -22.94 -22.50 -4.58
C LYS A 899 -22.75 -23.87 -5.23
N CYS A 900 -21.54 -24.19 -5.67
CA CYS A 900 -21.24 -25.48 -6.26
C CYS A 900 -21.36 -26.63 -5.23
N MET A 901 -20.93 -26.42 -3.98
CA MET A 901 -21.11 -27.38 -2.89
C MET A 901 -22.59 -27.65 -2.61
N VAL A 902 -23.40 -26.61 -2.40
CA VAL A 902 -24.84 -26.72 -2.13
C VAL A 902 -25.52 -27.48 -3.27
N ALA A 903 -25.31 -27.04 -4.50
CA ALA A 903 -25.94 -27.67 -5.64
C ALA A 903 -25.52 -29.15 -5.79
N SER A 904 -24.23 -29.46 -5.65
CA SER A 904 -23.73 -30.84 -5.71
C SER A 904 -24.32 -31.73 -4.61
N VAL A 905 -24.39 -31.23 -3.38
CA VAL A 905 -24.89 -31.98 -2.22
C VAL A 905 -26.40 -32.24 -2.35
N PHE A 906 -27.21 -31.21 -2.55
CA PHE A 906 -28.66 -31.35 -2.52
C PHE A 906 -29.24 -31.91 -3.82
N ARG A 907 -28.56 -31.75 -4.97
CA ARG A 907 -29.00 -32.36 -6.23
C ARG A 907 -28.83 -33.88 -6.23
N ASN A 908 -27.81 -34.40 -5.55
CA ASN A 908 -27.42 -35.80 -5.64
C ASN A 908 -27.89 -36.68 -4.47
N PHE A 909 -28.12 -36.09 -3.29
CA PHE A 909 -28.36 -36.87 -2.07
C PHE A 909 -29.67 -36.50 -1.35
N GLU A 910 -30.27 -37.51 -0.73
CA GLU A 910 -31.33 -37.39 0.28
C GLU A 910 -30.70 -37.47 1.66
N PHE A 911 -31.33 -36.80 2.61
CA PHE A 911 -30.83 -36.68 3.96
C PHE A 911 -31.85 -37.20 4.97
N ARG A 912 -31.33 -37.79 6.04
CA ARG A 912 -32.08 -38.14 7.24
C ARG A 912 -31.37 -37.49 8.42
N ASP A 913 -32.10 -36.70 9.21
CA ASP A 913 -31.55 -36.15 10.45
C ASP A 913 -31.24 -37.30 11.43
N GLU A 914 -29.98 -37.39 11.84
CA GLU A 914 -29.46 -38.34 12.82
C GLU A 914 -28.74 -37.60 13.97
N HIS A 915 -28.90 -36.27 14.05
CA HIS A 915 -28.24 -35.44 15.05
C HIS A 915 -29.11 -35.28 16.30
N GLU A 916 -28.50 -35.39 17.48
CA GLU A 916 -29.19 -35.17 18.75
C GLU A 916 -29.03 -33.71 19.22
N GLY A 917 -30.16 -33.05 19.50
CA GLY A 917 -30.14 -31.68 20.05
C GLY A 917 -29.75 -30.59 19.03
N PRO A 918 -29.46 -29.36 19.49
CA PRO A 918 -29.10 -28.24 18.63
C PRO A 918 -27.64 -28.34 18.12
N LEU A 919 -27.33 -27.66 17.01
CA LEU A 919 -25.97 -27.60 16.47
C LEU A 919 -25.04 -26.97 17.51
N GLN A 920 -24.23 -27.79 18.15
CA GLN A 920 -23.26 -27.31 19.13
C GLN A 920 -22.16 -26.56 18.41
N THR A 921 -21.79 -25.40 18.97
CA THR A 921 -20.71 -24.58 18.42
C THR A 921 -19.67 -24.25 19.46
N ARG A 922 -18.42 -24.14 19.03
CA ARG A 922 -17.31 -23.62 19.83
C ARG A 922 -16.62 -22.49 19.09
N GLU A 923 -16.34 -21.41 19.82
CA GLU A 923 -15.77 -20.21 19.22
C GLU A 923 -14.27 -20.12 19.46
N GLY A 924 -13.52 -19.82 18.40
CA GLY A 924 -12.16 -19.29 18.49
C GLY A 924 -12.13 -17.89 17.87
N PHE A 925 -11.55 -17.79 16.66
CA PHE A 925 -11.80 -16.63 15.79
C PHE A 925 -13.11 -16.76 15.01
N LEU A 926 -13.55 -18.00 14.74
CA LEU A 926 -14.81 -18.32 14.08
C LEU A 926 -15.74 -19.05 15.06
N ARG A 927 -17.05 -18.94 14.85
CA ARG A 927 -18.06 -19.81 15.47
C ARG A 927 -18.14 -21.09 14.66
N LYS A 928 -17.64 -22.19 15.22
CA LYS A 928 -17.51 -23.47 14.49
C LYS A 928 -18.53 -24.49 14.99
N PRO A 929 -19.24 -25.22 14.12
CA PRO A 929 -19.92 -26.45 14.50
C PRO A 929 -18.95 -27.45 15.12
N LEU A 930 -19.42 -28.26 16.07
CA LEU A 930 -18.63 -29.38 16.63
C LEU A 930 -18.81 -30.69 15.87
N GLY A 931 -19.83 -30.76 15.00
CA GLY A 931 -20.16 -31.92 14.19
C GLY A 931 -21.64 -31.89 13.82
N PHE A 932 -22.00 -32.54 12.71
CA PHE A 932 -23.40 -32.74 12.34
C PHE A 932 -23.57 -34.14 11.76
N ASN A 933 -24.24 -35.00 12.53
CA ASN A 933 -24.49 -36.39 12.15
C ASN A 933 -25.74 -36.45 11.28
N VAL A 934 -25.59 -36.98 10.08
CA VAL A 934 -26.66 -37.05 9.09
C VAL A 934 -26.55 -38.35 8.31
N GLY A 935 -27.69 -38.98 8.07
CA GLY A 935 -27.80 -40.11 7.16
C GLY A 935 -27.87 -39.61 5.73
N ILE A 936 -27.02 -40.12 4.84
CA ILE A 936 -27.03 -39.79 3.40
C ILE A 936 -27.46 -40.99 2.55
N ARG A 937 -28.22 -40.71 1.49
CA ARG A 937 -28.61 -41.69 0.46
C ARG A 937 -28.58 -41.04 -0.92
N VAL A 938 -28.08 -41.73 -1.96
CA VAL A 938 -28.18 -41.24 -3.35
C VAL A 938 -29.65 -41.13 -3.76
N ARG A 939 -30.05 -39.99 -4.34
CA ARG A 939 -31.41 -39.76 -4.85
C ARG A 939 -31.72 -40.69 -6.03
N ALA A 940 -32.98 -41.12 -6.14
CA ALA A 940 -33.42 -41.94 -7.28
C ALA A 940 -33.29 -41.23 -8.64
N ASN A 941 -33.36 -39.89 -8.65
CA ASN A 941 -33.24 -39.05 -9.84
C ASN A 941 -31.84 -38.43 -10.01
N ALA A 942 -30.79 -39.05 -9.42
CA ALA A 942 -29.40 -38.56 -9.41
C ALA A 942 -28.37 -39.50 -10.06
#